data_AF-A0A8J3VR38-F1
#
_entry.id   AF-A0A8J3VR38-F1
#
_cell.length_a   1.000
_cell.length_b   1.000
_cell.length_c   1.000
_cell.angle_alpha   90.00
_cell.angle_beta   90.00
_cell.angle_gamma   90.00
#
_symmetry.space_group_name_H-M   'P 1'
#
loop_
_entity.id
_entity.type
_entity.pdbx_description
1 polymer ?
#
loop_
_entity_poly.entity_id
_entity_poly.type
_entity_poly.pdbx_seq_one_letter_code
_entity_poly.pdbx_strand_id
1 'polypeptide(L)'
;MTPFGTRRPSATASRRAAAFATAALTALGLAVTAAASAADAAPATQKQHGDTPVVLFSSDGMRPDLMQRYAARGVMPTYASLMRHGATGDNGLTQGFPPNTGQGWYTMATGAWPGVHGSTNNTFFDTRQPFSSSTSFSFHGNGASPGTDPTNVLEAQSVASSAELAGKTVAQLEWTGGLNANINGPTVDYATFYSTRGVLEYPANTTKQASAAGFGLSYQVAAFTPASGWTHVPASVKAPARQSVLTVASTSASLNPTRTYDLYVYASGNKGYDRVVMTPTAAGKDGAKAAATLTPGTYGAVKLTGSDGLIGSAAGESAGFYVDVTHLAADLSSFQLYFTSVTRPNAHCATAACDALPAGAPGEDRLAKYIADNLPPAIFGDFAPEEAGLIDEDTWYAQTVGLNQAYDLAVFNYVLKKLQPHTDVLLAGTDQTDEVSHQILGLLTPTAPDGSANPYYDRVAGTGPRDNRLAQREGYLRGAYASADARLGLVRSLLKDPDVLASSDHGFAPQWEAVDAPLVLKQLGLQDVEQTGNCRPAADSAAGATVAKACWAGGTAQIYLNLKGRDPDGVLDPANYQATVDRIVSAYRGLKDPASGKPVVEKVLTKAQLADVDGSDSLNPTRSGDVVVVTKVPYEFDGNTVGTLVAPSKFFGQHGYLPDDVDLKHNINMHATFVAGGPDVAHVPSVRGVRAVDLAPTLAVLGGFDPPLQAQGRVLTSILDDGHRYSTGQLLAVNDVHGNLTDDGLTYADPYSGARDTAGGIATLATYLERAKATDPANTVTVEAGDMVGASPPASGLLRDKPTLDALNAMGIDVGTLGNHEFDRGVTEMLRQVNGGQSTVDSSITFDKLNFPVVDANVISDATGKPLMNPYTIKRVGGVPVAFIGATTVTTPTIVTTGGTTGVHFIDEATAINGVVKQLEHAGVHAFVAVVHEGGSQSTYPVGVVNDRVHDIAAHLDPAVSVLISGHSHTVVDTRVGRTLVIQASSFTRAYDEVHLLMDRRSGTVAAAWGSVRPVWENTVPASTDPSAPAVAPDPKVQAIVNAALAATDPVTQRVINTAAADVPSQRDGGATAAGESPAGDLIADSQRAYAHTQLAFVNTGSVRAGLQAGQVTYGDLFTMQPFQDDYVDTFSLTGAQVWALLRQQLAAGTGGIMQISGLHFSYSGSQGSGAITGVWLGAPGNDGAPIPNDASASYTATANSFMVGGGDGFTVLEGASDVVQTPDAELVPLVSYVGTLPNPFTYGTDGRIAKS
;
A
#
# COMPACT_ATOMS: atom_id res chain seq x y z
N MET A 1 24.42 54.70 -34.60
CA MET A 1 25.61 55.58 -34.77
C MET A 1 26.85 54.73 -34.54
N THR A 2 27.79 54.83 -35.46
CA THR A 2 29.05 54.07 -35.66
C THR A 2 30.21 54.63 -34.76
N PRO A 3 31.47 54.11 -34.77
CA PRO A 3 32.00 52.88 -34.12
C PRO A 3 33.51 53.02 -33.66
N PHE A 4 34.29 51.92 -33.67
CA PHE A 4 35.79 51.76 -33.62
C PHE A 4 36.49 51.66 -32.24
N GLY A 5 37.54 50.84 -32.01
CA GLY A 5 38.43 50.05 -32.90
C GLY A 5 39.24 48.97 -32.13
N THR A 6 39.65 47.82 -32.73
CA THR A 6 40.96 47.52 -33.40
C THR A 6 42.21 47.74 -32.53
N ARG A 7 43.27 46.90 -32.40
CA ARG A 7 43.92 45.76 -33.11
C ARG A 7 45.04 45.24 -32.15
N ARG A 8 45.30 43.93 -31.92
CA ARG A 8 46.13 42.93 -32.67
C ARG A 8 47.67 42.94 -32.33
N PRO A 9 48.50 41.94 -32.71
CA PRO A 9 49.19 40.98 -31.82
C PRO A 9 50.72 40.84 -32.08
N SER A 10 51.44 39.87 -31.47
CA SER A 10 52.58 39.23 -32.15
C SER A 10 52.98 37.87 -31.57
N ALA A 11 53.29 36.94 -32.48
CA ALA A 11 53.75 35.57 -32.33
C ALA A 11 55.26 35.45 -32.02
N THR A 12 55.72 34.23 -31.69
CA THR A 12 56.84 33.56 -32.40
C THR A 12 57.01 32.10 -31.96
N ALA A 13 57.64 31.31 -32.82
CA ALA A 13 57.50 29.86 -32.93
C ALA A 13 58.82 29.09 -32.67
N SER A 14 58.64 27.85 -32.22
CA SER A 14 59.34 26.61 -32.66
C SER A 14 60.85 26.39 -32.39
N ARG A 15 61.23 25.25 -31.76
CA ARG A 15 61.77 24.03 -32.42
C ARG A 15 62.54 23.08 -31.46
N ARG A 16 62.26 21.76 -31.64
CA ARG A 16 63.14 20.56 -31.66
C ARG A 16 63.76 19.94 -30.37
N ALA A 17 63.19 18.78 -30.01
CA ALA A 17 63.72 17.39 -30.03
C ALA A 17 65.02 16.93 -29.31
N ALA A 18 64.81 15.88 -28.48
CA ALA A 18 65.53 14.58 -28.36
C ALA A 18 66.67 14.35 -27.32
N ALA A 19 66.33 13.54 -26.30
CA ALA A 19 66.97 12.36 -25.66
C ALA A 19 68.50 12.28 -25.40
N PHE A 20 68.89 11.84 -24.19
CA PHE A 20 69.63 10.58 -23.89
C PHE A 20 69.88 10.38 -22.37
N ALA A 21 70.06 9.12 -21.96
CA ALA A 21 70.08 8.56 -20.60
C ALA A 21 71.49 8.39 -19.97
N THR A 22 71.51 7.98 -18.68
CA THR A 22 72.50 7.16 -17.89
C THR A 22 72.85 7.79 -16.53
N ALA A 23 73.33 7.11 -15.47
CA ALA A 23 73.03 5.86 -14.76
C ALA A 23 74.03 5.75 -13.59
N ALA A 24 73.55 5.36 -12.40
CA ALA A 24 74.14 4.43 -11.40
C ALA A 24 75.26 4.81 -10.39
N LEU A 25 75.06 4.21 -9.18
CA LEU A 25 76.00 3.58 -8.21
C LEU A 25 76.29 4.23 -6.81
N THR A 26 75.49 3.78 -5.83
CA THR A 26 75.82 3.06 -4.55
C THR A 26 76.94 3.54 -3.60
N ALA A 27 76.62 3.67 -2.30
CA ALA A 27 77.03 2.71 -1.24
C ALA A 27 76.66 3.14 0.21
N LEU A 28 76.09 2.18 0.96
CA LEU A 28 76.21 1.83 2.39
C LEU A 28 76.00 2.87 3.52
N GLY A 29 75.17 2.49 4.49
CA GLY A 29 75.30 2.92 5.89
C GLY A 29 74.03 2.86 6.72
N LEU A 30 73.58 1.65 7.10
CA LEU A 30 72.58 1.45 8.15
C LEU A 30 73.20 1.76 9.53
N ALA A 31 72.65 2.75 10.22
CA ALA A 31 72.76 2.92 11.67
C ALA A 31 71.38 3.27 12.24
N VAL A 32 70.89 2.38 13.09
CA VAL A 32 69.64 2.44 13.84
C VAL A 32 69.82 3.33 15.06
N THR A 33 68.88 4.27 15.31
CA THR A 33 68.22 4.48 16.63
C THR A 33 67.00 5.40 16.50
N ALA A 34 65.83 4.77 16.66
CA ALA A 34 64.59 5.19 17.35
C ALA A 34 64.16 6.67 17.46
N ALA A 35 62.96 6.89 16.89
CA ALA A 35 61.78 7.56 17.44
C ALA A 35 61.71 9.10 17.54
N ALA A 36 60.95 9.68 16.60
CA ALA A 36 59.95 10.72 16.90
C ALA A 36 58.81 10.65 15.86
N SER A 37 57.59 10.65 16.37
CA SER A 37 56.29 10.51 15.72
C SER A 37 56.02 11.44 14.54
N ALA A 38 55.61 10.88 13.40
CA ALA A 38 54.85 11.59 12.38
C ALA A 38 53.36 11.30 12.63
N ALA A 39 52.63 12.33 13.04
CA ALA A 39 51.18 12.29 13.16
C ALA A 39 50.53 12.13 11.78
N ASP A 40 49.49 11.31 11.75
CA ASP A 40 48.64 10.97 10.61
C ASP A 40 48.10 12.21 9.87
N ALA A 41 48.30 12.23 8.56
CA ALA A 41 47.37 12.92 7.67
C ALA A 41 46.22 11.93 7.39
N ALA A 42 45.07 12.17 8.02
CA ALA A 42 43.85 11.39 7.79
C ALA A 42 43.46 11.43 6.29
N PRO A 43 43.02 10.31 5.69
CA PRO A 43 42.50 10.30 4.33
C PRO A 43 41.21 11.11 4.26
N ALA A 44 41.02 11.84 3.16
CA ALA A 44 39.80 12.60 2.89
C ALA A 44 38.56 11.67 2.99
N THR A 45 37.66 11.95 3.93
CA THR A 45 36.37 11.29 4.08
C THR A 45 35.57 11.45 2.80
N GLN A 46 35.23 10.33 2.14
CA GLN A 46 34.43 10.33 0.92
C GLN A 46 32.95 10.55 1.25
N LYS A 47 32.29 11.42 0.49
CA LYS A 47 30.87 11.77 0.63
C LYS A 47 30.01 10.52 0.32
N GLN A 48 29.16 10.09 1.25
CA GLN A 48 28.19 9.01 1.05
C GLN A 48 26.79 9.62 0.83
N HIS A 49 25.95 8.97 0.00
CA HIS A 49 24.53 9.33 -0.10
C HIS A 49 23.87 9.17 1.29
N GLY A 50 22.94 10.05 1.63
CA GLY A 50 22.25 10.07 2.93
C GLY A 50 22.82 11.00 4.01
N ASP A 51 23.89 11.75 3.69
CA ASP A 51 24.39 12.87 4.52
C ASP A 51 23.66 14.20 4.23
N THR A 52 23.02 14.29 3.05
CA THR A 52 22.28 15.46 2.58
C THR A 52 20.78 15.29 2.87
N PRO A 53 20.07 16.31 3.38
CA PRO A 53 18.62 16.27 3.46
C PRO A 53 17.98 16.10 2.08
N VAL A 54 16.93 15.30 1.98
CA VAL A 54 16.17 15.11 0.74
C VAL A 54 14.78 15.74 0.85
N VAL A 55 14.32 16.31 -0.25
CA VAL A 55 13.02 16.98 -0.36
C VAL A 55 12.24 16.37 -1.52
N LEU A 56 11.04 15.88 -1.24
CA LEU A 56 10.02 15.66 -2.26
C LEU A 56 9.03 16.82 -2.21
N PHE A 57 9.09 17.68 -3.22
CA PHE A 57 8.21 18.84 -3.35
C PHE A 57 7.18 18.58 -4.44
N SER A 58 5.90 18.79 -4.16
CA SER A 58 4.84 18.69 -5.16
C SER A 58 4.05 20.00 -5.23
N SER A 59 3.66 20.39 -6.45
CA SER A 59 2.72 21.48 -6.69
C SER A 59 1.54 20.92 -7.44
N ASP A 60 0.39 20.89 -6.78
CA ASP A 60 -0.84 20.23 -7.24
C ASP A 60 -1.24 20.73 -8.63
N GLY A 61 -1.42 19.83 -9.59
CA GLY A 61 -1.85 20.20 -10.94
C GLY A 61 -0.85 21.04 -11.77
N MET A 62 0.42 21.15 -11.36
CA MET A 62 1.42 21.90 -12.13
C MET A 62 1.79 21.17 -13.43
N ARG A 63 1.60 21.85 -14.56
CA ARG A 63 1.92 21.34 -15.89
C ARG A 63 3.37 21.60 -16.31
N PRO A 64 4.05 20.63 -16.94
CA PRO A 64 5.45 20.79 -17.33
C PRO A 64 5.64 21.87 -18.41
N ASP A 65 4.74 22.00 -19.38
CA ASP A 65 4.86 22.99 -20.46
C ASP A 65 4.70 24.44 -19.97
N LEU A 66 3.88 24.68 -18.95
CA LEU A 66 3.69 25.99 -18.33
C LEU A 66 4.84 26.32 -17.38
N MET A 67 5.25 25.36 -16.54
CA MET A 67 6.41 25.50 -15.65
C MET A 67 7.66 25.88 -16.45
N GLN A 68 8.00 25.13 -17.50
CA GLN A 68 9.18 25.39 -18.33
C GLN A 68 9.11 26.77 -19.00
N ARG A 69 7.92 27.15 -19.49
CA ARG A 69 7.69 28.46 -20.12
C ARG A 69 7.89 29.61 -19.13
N TYR A 70 7.39 29.48 -17.90
CA TYR A 70 7.51 30.51 -16.87
C TYR A 70 8.93 30.57 -16.28
N ALA A 71 9.58 29.43 -16.08
CA ALA A 71 10.99 29.34 -15.73
C ALA A 71 11.88 30.03 -16.77
N ALA A 72 11.66 29.78 -18.07
CA ALA A 72 12.40 30.43 -19.15
C ALA A 72 12.20 31.96 -19.21
N ARG A 73 11.06 32.46 -18.72
CA ARG A 73 10.74 33.89 -18.61
C ARG A 73 11.23 34.53 -17.30
N GLY A 74 11.88 33.76 -16.42
CA GLY A 74 12.40 34.25 -15.14
C GLY A 74 11.35 34.42 -14.04
N VAL A 75 10.14 33.87 -14.22
CA VAL A 75 9.06 33.91 -13.22
C VAL A 75 9.29 32.89 -12.11
N MET A 76 9.86 31.73 -12.47
CA MET A 76 10.14 30.62 -11.56
C MET A 76 11.67 30.41 -11.44
N PRO A 77 12.39 31.32 -10.75
CA PRO A 77 13.84 31.29 -10.68
C PRO A 77 14.40 30.04 -9.98
N THR A 78 13.66 29.44 -9.03
CA THR A 78 14.09 28.24 -8.30
C THR A 78 14.05 27.01 -9.20
N TYR A 79 12.94 26.76 -9.89
CA TYR A 79 12.81 25.71 -10.90
C TYR A 79 13.81 25.93 -12.04
N ALA A 80 13.95 27.17 -12.53
CA ALA A 80 14.93 27.49 -13.57
C ALA A 80 16.36 27.15 -13.13
N SER A 81 16.68 27.31 -11.83
CA SER A 81 17.98 26.93 -11.27
C SER A 81 18.16 25.41 -11.22
N LEU A 82 17.15 24.69 -10.72
CA LEU A 82 17.19 23.22 -10.66
C LEU A 82 17.32 22.61 -12.06
N MET A 83 16.52 23.07 -13.04
CA MET A 83 16.62 22.59 -14.43
C MET A 83 17.99 22.85 -15.06
N ARG A 84 18.64 23.98 -14.74
CA ARG A 84 19.97 24.32 -15.28
C ARG A 84 21.10 23.46 -14.72
N HIS A 85 20.95 22.96 -13.50
CA HIS A 85 22.04 22.31 -12.76
C HIS A 85 21.78 20.84 -12.42
N GLY A 86 20.53 20.38 -12.51
CA GLY A 86 20.13 19.01 -12.21
C GLY A 86 19.43 18.37 -13.41
N ALA A 87 18.34 17.65 -13.15
CA ALA A 87 17.62 16.86 -14.14
C ALA A 87 16.21 17.40 -14.44
N THR A 88 15.70 17.14 -15.64
CA THR A 88 14.33 17.51 -16.04
C THR A 88 13.71 16.39 -16.85
N GLY A 89 12.42 16.11 -16.66
CA GLY A 89 11.69 15.11 -17.42
C GLY A 89 11.35 15.58 -18.84
N ASP A 90 11.41 14.68 -19.81
CA ASP A 90 10.92 14.91 -21.19
C ASP A 90 9.39 14.99 -21.17
N ASN A 91 8.85 16.22 -21.21
CA ASN A 91 7.47 16.53 -20.83
C ASN A 91 7.08 16.05 -19.41
N GLY A 92 8.01 16.22 -18.46
CA GLY A 92 7.74 15.89 -17.05
C GLY A 92 7.71 14.38 -16.79
N LEU A 93 6.66 13.91 -16.10
CA LEU A 93 6.44 12.50 -15.78
C LEU A 93 4.99 12.07 -16.08
N THR A 94 4.80 10.77 -16.30
CA THR A 94 3.47 10.16 -16.43
C THR A 94 2.97 9.71 -15.05
N GLN A 95 1.70 10.02 -14.76
CA GLN A 95 1.02 9.68 -13.51
C GLN A 95 0.23 8.38 -13.61
N GLY A 96 -0.18 7.84 -12.45
CA GLY A 96 -1.13 6.72 -12.40
C GLY A 96 -2.52 7.13 -12.87
N PHE A 97 -3.31 6.16 -13.34
CA PHE A 97 -4.70 6.40 -13.74
C PHE A 97 -5.69 6.23 -12.56
N PRO A 98 -6.72 7.08 -12.46
CA PRO A 98 -6.84 8.38 -13.12
C PRO A 98 -5.91 9.43 -12.48
N PRO A 99 -5.24 10.29 -13.25
CA PRO A 99 -4.34 11.32 -12.76
C PRO A 99 -5.14 12.43 -12.04
N ASN A 100 -5.42 12.24 -10.77
CA ASN A 100 -6.09 13.19 -9.86
C ASN A 100 -5.36 13.29 -8.52
N THR A 101 -5.77 14.26 -7.70
CA THR A 101 -5.19 14.56 -6.39
C THR A 101 -5.09 13.33 -5.50
N GLY A 102 -6.22 12.64 -5.31
CA GLY A 102 -6.32 11.54 -4.36
C GLY A 102 -5.32 10.44 -4.63
N GLN A 103 -5.15 9.99 -5.87
CA GLN A 103 -4.19 8.93 -6.17
C GLN A 103 -2.76 9.44 -6.43
N GLY A 104 -2.61 10.63 -7.01
CA GLY A 104 -1.32 11.15 -7.49
C GLY A 104 -0.35 11.39 -6.35
N TRP A 105 -0.82 11.98 -5.24
CA TRP A 105 0.00 12.20 -4.05
C TRP A 105 0.45 10.89 -3.39
N TYR A 106 -0.43 9.88 -3.27
CA TYR A 106 -0.03 8.57 -2.72
C TYR A 106 0.89 7.80 -3.66
N THR A 107 0.70 7.88 -4.97
CA THR A 107 1.61 7.25 -5.95
C THR A 107 3.04 7.79 -5.77
N MET A 108 3.21 9.10 -5.64
CA MET A 108 4.53 9.71 -5.41
C MET A 108 5.10 9.39 -4.02
N ALA A 109 4.24 9.32 -2.99
CA ALA A 109 4.67 9.06 -1.61
C ALA A 109 5.08 7.60 -1.38
N THR A 110 4.47 6.65 -2.08
CA THR A 110 4.70 5.20 -1.86
C THR A 110 5.59 4.58 -2.94
N GLY A 111 5.62 5.16 -4.13
CA GLY A 111 6.23 4.53 -5.29
C GLY A 111 5.43 3.34 -5.82
N ALA A 112 4.17 3.19 -5.40
CA ALA A 112 3.26 2.13 -5.84
C ALA A 112 2.10 2.72 -6.64
N TRP A 113 1.37 1.89 -7.39
CA TRP A 113 0.17 2.30 -8.13
C TRP A 113 -1.11 2.21 -7.30
N PRO A 114 -2.25 2.76 -7.75
CA PRO A 114 -3.50 2.75 -7.00
C PRO A 114 -4.03 1.37 -6.62
N GLY A 115 -3.72 0.35 -7.42
CA GLY A 115 -4.04 -1.04 -7.09
C GLY A 115 -3.41 -1.51 -5.77
N VAL A 116 -2.24 -0.95 -5.43
CA VAL A 116 -1.44 -1.32 -4.26
C VAL A 116 -1.61 -0.34 -3.10
N HIS A 117 -1.50 0.98 -3.34
CA HIS A 117 -1.64 1.96 -2.25
C HIS A 117 -3.10 2.30 -1.91
N GLY A 118 -4.06 1.83 -2.71
CA GLY A 118 -5.48 1.80 -2.39
C GLY A 118 -6.27 3.11 -2.47
N SER A 119 -5.66 4.20 -2.94
CA SER A 119 -6.38 5.44 -3.24
C SER A 119 -6.65 5.48 -4.73
N THR A 120 -7.85 5.10 -5.15
CA THR A 120 -8.19 4.88 -6.57
C THR A 120 -8.82 6.09 -7.25
N ASN A 121 -9.21 7.10 -6.46
CA ASN A 121 -9.87 8.32 -6.91
C ASN A 121 -9.84 9.40 -5.81
N ASN A 122 -10.28 10.63 -6.11
CA ASN A 122 -10.51 11.63 -5.04
C ASN A 122 -11.61 11.17 -4.07
N THR A 123 -12.68 10.58 -4.60
CA THR A 123 -13.71 9.92 -3.80
C THR A 123 -14.05 8.57 -4.42
N PHE A 124 -14.05 7.52 -3.61
CA PHE A 124 -14.28 6.14 -4.01
C PHE A 124 -15.13 5.40 -2.97
N PHE A 125 -15.59 4.21 -3.33
CA PHE A 125 -16.31 3.32 -2.43
C PHE A 125 -15.42 2.13 -2.07
N ASP A 126 -15.34 1.81 -0.78
CA ASP A 126 -14.69 0.61 -0.27
C ASP A 126 -15.76 -0.48 -0.09
N THR A 127 -15.68 -1.57 -0.86
CA THR A 127 -16.68 -2.65 -0.84
C THR A 127 -16.77 -3.37 0.50
N ARG A 128 -15.83 -3.15 1.43
CA ARG A 128 -15.89 -3.68 2.80
C ARG A 128 -16.87 -2.90 3.69
N GLN A 129 -17.36 -1.74 3.24
CA GLN A 129 -18.26 -0.86 3.97
C GLN A 129 -19.69 -0.92 3.38
N PRO A 130 -20.73 -0.52 4.14
CA PRO A 130 -22.09 -0.44 3.60
C PRO A 130 -22.16 0.41 2.32
N PHE A 131 -23.00 0.04 1.36
CA PHE A 131 -23.09 0.70 0.05
C PHE A 131 -23.50 2.18 0.13
N SER A 132 -24.06 2.61 1.26
CA SER A 132 -24.34 4.02 1.58
C SER A 132 -23.09 4.87 1.93
N SER A 133 -21.96 4.23 2.21
CA SER A 133 -20.70 4.89 2.59
C SER A 133 -19.99 5.53 1.39
N SER A 134 -19.03 6.42 1.69
CA SER A 134 -18.17 7.08 0.72
C SER A 134 -16.84 7.39 1.40
N THR A 135 -15.75 7.17 0.69
CA THR A 135 -14.37 7.38 1.15
C THR A 135 -13.73 8.47 0.29
N SER A 136 -13.25 9.53 0.94
CA SER A 136 -12.38 10.54 0.37
C SER A 136 -10.92 10.18 0.67
N PHE A 137 -10.03 10.47 -0.26
CA PHE A 137 -8.59 10.26 -0.11
C PHE A 137 -7.99 10.99 1.11
N SER A 138 -8.63 12.09 1.54
CA SER A 138 -8.20 12.94 2.65
C SER A 138 -8.85 12.56 3.97
N PHE A 139 -9.65 11.49 4.03
CA PHE A 139 -10.07 10.98 5.32
C PHE A 139 -8.88 10.36 6.03
N HIS A 140 -8.67 10.82 7.26
CA HIS A 140 -7.74 10.25 8.19
C HIS A 140 -8.58 9.54 9.25
N GLY A 141 -8.37 8.23 9.40
CA GLY A 141 -9.05 7.41 10.42
C GLY A 141 -8.69 7.85 11.84
N ASN A 142 -8.68 6.93 12.79
CA ASN A 142 -8.27 7.25 14.17
C ASN A 142 -6.75 7.44 14.36
N GLY A 143 -5.98 7.54 13.28
CA GLY A 143 -4.51 7.64 13.30
C GLY A 143 -3.78 6.30 13.35
N ALA A 144 -4.41 5.17 13.00
CA ALA A 144 -3.71 3.88 12.95
C ALA A 144 -2.88 3.69 11.67
N SER A 145 -1.79 2.95 11.77
CA SER A 145 -0.89 2.60 10.65
C SER A 145 -1.63 1.84 9.53
N PRO A 146 -1.16 1.91 8.27
CA PRO A 146 -1.66 1.07 7.17
C PRO A 146 -1.84 -0.39 7.61
N GLY A 147 -3.03 -0.95 7.38
CA GLY A 147 -3.36 -2.34 7.75
C GLY A 147 -3.90 -2.55 9.16
N THR A 148 -3.88 -1.54 10.05
CA THR A 148 -4.42 -1.66 11.43
C THR A 148 -5.81 -1.03 11.61
N ASP A 149 -6.16 -0.05 10.77
CA ASP A 149 -7.50 0.55 10.69
C ASP A 149 -8.01 0.39 9.27
N PRO A 150 -9.11 -0.37 9.03
CA PRO A 150 -9.68 -0.56 7.70
C PRO A 150 -10.23 0.73 7.09
N THR A 151 -10.31 1.83 7.85
CA THR A 151 -10.68 3.16 7.37
C THR A 151 -9.50 4.01 6.90
N ASN A 152 -8.24 3.58 7.12
CA ASN A 152 -7.09 4.25 6.56
C ASN A 152 -7.06 4.06 5.03
N VAL A 153 -6.93 5.17 4.30
CA VAL A 153 -6.83 5.16 2.84
C VAL A 153 -5.52 4.56 2.36
N LEU A 154 -4.42 4.77 3.08
CA LEU A 154 -3.10 4.32 2.63
C LEU A 154 -2.91 2.83 2.90
N GLU A 155 -2.74 2.07 1.82
CA GLU A 155 -2.64 0.61 1.80
C GLU A 155 -1.21 0.12 1.50
N ALA A 156 -0.21 1.01 1.59
CA ALA A 156 1.20 0.72 1.30
C ALA A 156 2.13 1.53 2.22
N GLN A 157 3.36 1.06 2.41
CA GLN A 157 4.39 1.85 3.09
C GLN A 157 4.68 3.14 2.30
N SER A 158 4.82 4.27 3.01
CA SER A 158 5.25 5.53 2.40
C SER A 158 6.77 5.70 2.53
N VAL A 159 7.36 6.56 1.70
CA VAL A 159 8.77 6.96 1.82
C VAL A 159 9.05 7.68 3.14
N ALA A 160 8.05 8.39 3.68
CA ALA A 160 8.14 9.03 4.99
C ALA A 160 8.24 8.00 6.12
N SER A 161 7.37 6.98 6.13
CA SER A 161 7.43 5.93 7.15
C SER A 161 8.63 5.01 6.98
N SER A 162 9.07 4.73 5.74
CA SER A 162 10.32 4.00 5.49
C SER A 162 11.53 4.76 6.04
N ALA A 163 11.58 6.08 5.86
CA ALA A 163 12.64 6.92 6.39
C ALA A 163 12.70 6.90 7.93
N GLU A 164 11.56 6.99 8.63
CA GLU A 164 11.53 6.90 10.09
C GLU A 164 11.96 5.53 10.62
N LEU A 165 11.56 4.45 9.94
CA LEU A 165 12.03 3.10 10.28
C LEU A 165 13.55 2.95 10.10
N ALA A 166 14.13 3.69 9.17
CA ALA A 166 15.58 3.82 9.00
C ALA A 166 16.25 4.81 9.98
N GLY A 167 15.49 5.39 10.91
CA GLY A 167 15.97 6.32 11.94
C GLY A 167 16.18 7.76 11.45
N LYS A 168 15.62 8.14 10.30
CA LYS A 168 15.69 9.51 9.77
C LYS A 168 14.65 10.40 10.43
N THR A 169 14.96 11.69 10.56
CA THR A 169 14.00 12.72 10.99
C THR A 169 13.16 13.20 9.81
N VAL A 170 11.84 13.10 9.92
CA VAL A 170 10.91 13.34 8.82
C VAL A 170 9.96 14.49 9.15
N ALA A 171 9.59 15.29 8.15
CA ALA A 171 8.46 16.23 8.25
C ALA A 171 7.62 16.18 6.97
N GLN A 172 6.31 16.36 7.13
CA GLN A 172 5.33 16.45 6.04
C GLN A 172 4.57 17.76 6.19
N LEU A 173 4.68 18.68 5.23
CA LEU A 173 4.12 20.03 5.34
C LEU A 173 3.26 20.36 4.12
N GLU A 174 1.95 20.49 4.34
CA GLU A 174 0.96 20.61 3.26
C GLU A 174 1.11 19.47 2.25
N TRP A 175 1.46 18.28 2.74
CA TRP A 175 1.51 17.06 1.93
C TRP A 175 0.16 16.38 2.01
N THR A 176 -0.63 16.51 0.95
CA THR A 176 -1.95 15.92 0.81
C THR A 176 -1.95 14.43 1.16
N GLY A 177 -2.75 14.04 2.16
CA GLY A 177 -2.83 12.64 2.60
C GLY A 177 -1.71 12.22 3.56
N GLY A 178 -0.83 13.15 3.95
CA GLY A 178 0.34 12.90 4.79
C GLY A 178 -0.01 12.33 6.17
N LEU A 179 -1.17 12.68 6.73
CA LEU A 179 -1.61 12.11 8.01
C LEU A 179 -1.87 10.59 7.92
N ASN A 180 -2.15 10.04 6.73
CA ASN A 180 -2.36 8.60 6.55
C ASN A 180 -1.06 7.78 6.52
N ALA A 181 0.10 8.44 6.36
CA ALA A 181 1.42 7.80 6.49
C ALA A 181 1.78 7.41 7.93
N ASN A 182 1.10 8.02 8.91
CA ASN A 182 1.26 7.77 10.35
C ASN A 182 2.73 7.76 10.83
N ILE A 183 3.43 8.85 10.59
CA ILE A 183 4.79 9.08 11.08
C ILE A 183 4.78 9.83 12.42
N ASN A 184 5.86 9.73 13.19
CA ASN A 184 6.02 10.48 14.44
C ASN A 184 6.38 11.96 14.20
N GLY A 185 7.08 12.24 13.11
CA GLY A 185 7.53 13.57 12.71
C GLY A 185 6.39 14.56 12.48
N PRO A 186 6.67 15.88 12.53
CA PRO A 186 5.67 16.92 12.29
C PRO A 186 4.97 16.70 10.94
N THR A 187 3.66 16.49 10.99
CA THR A 187 2.77 16.37 9.84
C THR A 187 1.71 17.45 9.91
N VAL A 188 1.60 18.29 8.89
CA VAL A 188 0.54 19.30 8.71
C VAL A 188 -0.14 19.04 7.38
N ASP A 189 -1.44 18.80 7.40
CA ASP A 189 -2.23 18.31 6.27
C ASP A 189 -3.62 18.95 6.29
N TYR A 190 -4.00 19.68 5.24
CA TYR A 190 -5.31 20.33 5.08
C TYR A 190 -5.88 21.05 6.35
N ALA A 191 -7.16 21.43 6.29
CA ALA A 191 -7.91 21.88 7.45
C ALA A 191 -9.33 21.32 7.45
N THR A 192 -9.89 21.20 8.65
CA THR A 192 -11.30 20.91 8.86
C THR A 192 -12.13 22.19 8.86
N PHE A 193 -13.28 22.19 8.16
CA PHE A 193 -14.22 23.32 8.06
C PHE A 193 -15.41 23.15 9.03
N TYR A 194 -15.69 24.16 9.84
CA TYR A 194 -16.70 24.13 10.91
C TYR A 194 -17.87 25.11 10.72
N SER A 195 -17.85 25.90 9.65
CA SER A 195 -18.94 26.84 9.36
C SER A 195 -19.19 26.99 7.88
N THR A 196 -20.35 27.57 7.58
CA THR A 196 -20.65 28.16 6.27
C THR A 196 -19.68 29.31 5.95
N ARG A 197 -19.61 29.65 4.67
CA ARG A 197 -18.93 30.81 4.10
C ARG A 197 -19.90 31.61 3.23
N GLY A 198 -19.62 32.87 2.95
CA GLY A 198 -20.49 33.67 2.08
C GLY A 198 -20.41 35.17 2.27
N VAL A 199 -21.52 35.87 2.02
CA VAL A 199 -21.55 37.35 2.01
C VAL A 199 -22.68 37.94 2.86
N LEU A 200 -22.42 39.14 3.37
CA LEU A 200 -23.39 40.08 3.92
C LEU A 200 -23.44 41.30 3.00
N GLU A 201 -24.56 41.53 2.30
CA GLU A 201 -24.67 42.51 1.22
C GLU A 201 -25.83 43.50 1.45
N TYR A 202 -25.66 44.75 0.99
CA TYR A 202 -26.71 45.77 0.97
C TYR A 202 -26.55 46.70 -0.26
N PRO A 203 -27.65 47.03 -0.98
CA PRO A 203 -28.97 46.39 -0.89
C PRO A 203 -28.92 44.92 -1.36
N ALA A 204 -30.01 44.17 -1.16
CA ALA A 204 -30.08 42.78 -1.60
C ALA A 204 -29.94 42.64 -3.12
N ASN A 205 -29.23 41.59 -3.55
CA ASN A 205 -29.12 41.14 -4.94
C ASN A 205 -29.75 39.74 -5.06
N THR A 206 -30.96 39.69 -5.63
CA THR A 206 -31.74 38.45 -5.73
C THR A 206 -31.09 37.40 -6.62
N THR A 207 -30.30 37.80 -7.63
CA THR A 207 -29.55 36.88 -8.49
C THR A 207 -28.43 36.19 -7.72
N LYS A 208 -27.63 36.97 -6.98
CA LYS A 208 -26.57 36.40 -6.11
C LYS A 208 -27.16 35.52 -5.01
N GLN A 209 -28.29 35.92 -4.43
CA GLN A 209 -28.98 35.13 -3.41
C GLN A 209 -29.44 33.76 -3.92
N ALA A 210 -30.03 33.70 -5.12
CA ALA A 210 -30.42 32.44 -5.73
C ALA A 210 -29.21 31.56 -6.07
N SER A 211 -28.14 32.17 -6.59
CA SER A 211 -26.88 31.49 -6.91
C SER A 211 -26.21 30.90 -5.67
N ALA A 212 -26.11 31.67 -4.58
CA ALA A 212 -25.58 31.20 -3.30
C ALA A 212 -26.28 29.93 -2.80
N ALA A 213 -27.62 29.87 -2.91
CA ALA A 213 -28.40 28.71 -2.49
C ALA A 213 -28.04 27.44 -3.28
N GLY A 214 -27.76 27.57 -4.59
CA GLY A 214 -27.36 26.45 -5.45
C GLY A 214 -25.99 25.86 -5.09
N PHE A 215 -25.10 26.67 -4.49
CA PHE A 215 -23.77 26.26 -4.03
C PHE A 215 -23.70 25.98 -2.52
N GLY A 216 -24.82 26.06 -1.80
CA GLY A 216 -24.85 25.89 -0.35
C GLY A 216 -24.13 27.01 0.45
N LEU A 217 -24.02 28.20 -0.13
CA LEU A 217 -23.33 29.36 0.46
C LEU A 217 -24.28 30.25 1.26
N SER A 218 -23.73 30.99 2.23
CA SER A 218 -24.47 31.96 3.02
C SER A 218 -24.66 33.27 2.24
N TYR A 219 -25.92 33.70 2.09
CA TYR A 219 -26.25 35.03 1.59
C TYR A 219 -27.11 35.78 2.60
N GLN A 220 -26.56 36.84 3.18
CA GLN A 220 -27.22 37.67 4.19
C GLN A 220 -27.44 39.08 3.65
N VAL A 221 -28.54 39.71 4.06
CA VAL A 221 -28.85 41.11 3.70
C VAL A 221 -28.59 41.99 4.91
N ALA A 222 -27.70 42.96 4.78
CA ALA A 222 -27.39 43.87 5.88
C ALA A 222 -28.57 44.83 6.13
N ALA A 223 -28.90 45.04 7.40
CA ALA A 223 -29.83 46.06 7.83
C ALA A 223 -29.07 47.12 8.63
N PHE A 224 -28.90 48.32 8.05
CA PHE A 224 -28.16 49.41 8.69
C PHE A 224 -29.06 50.30 9.55
N THR A 225 -28.72 50.44 10.83
CA THR A 225 -29.36 51.38 11.77
C THR A 225 -28.31 52.34 12.34
N PRO A 226 -28.68 53.51 12.91
CA PRO A 226 -27.73 54.32 13.67
C PRO A 226 -27.06 53.49 14.78
N ALA A 227 -25.73 53.58 14.91
CA ALA A 227 -25.01 52.85 15.94
C ALA A 227 -25.41 53.34 17.34
N SER A 228 -25.74 52.41 18.24
CA SER A 228 -26.15 52.71 19.61
C SER A 228 -25.63 51.69 20.61
N GLY A 229 -25.27 52.17 21.81
CA GLY A 229 -24.78 51.32 22.91
C GLY A 229 -23.31 50.86 22.80
N TRP A 230 -22.54 51.39 21.85
CA TRP A 230 -21.14 51.03 21.66
C TRP A 230 -20.20 51.75 22.63
N THR A 231 -19.24 51.03 23.18
CA THR A 231 -18.13 51.56 24.00
C THR A 231 -16.79 51.26 23.33
N HIS A 232 -15.75 52.03 23.64
CA HIS A 232 -14.38 51.84 23.14
C HIS A 232 -14.24 51.73 21.60
N VAL A 233 -15.11 52.40 20.85
CA VAL A 233 -15.02 52.51 19.38
C VAL A 233 -14.60 53.93 18.95
N PRO A 234 -13.93 54.08 17.79
CA PRO A 234 -13.57 55.40 17.26
C PRO A 234 -14.80 56.25 16.96
N ALA A 235 -14.69 57.57 17.14
CA ALA A 235 -15.75 58.48 16.73
C ALA A 235 -15.83 58.58 15.20
N SER A 236 -17.05 58.57 14.66
CA SER A 236 -17.29 58.77 13.22
C SER A 236 -17.23 60.25 12.85
N VAL A 237 -16.46 60.58 11.81
CA VAL A 237 -16.22 61.97 11.37
C VAL A 237 -17.22 62.37 10.28
N LYS A 238 -17.99 63.45 10.50
CA LYS A 238 -18.93 64.06 9.52
C LYS A 238 -20.07 63.17 8.98
N ALA A 239 -20.09 61.88 9.29
CA ALA A 239 -21.21 60.97 9.06
C ALA A 239 -21.54 60.23 10.38
N PRO A 240 -22.83 60.02 10.73
CA PRO A 240 -23.18 59.26 11.93
C PRO A 240 -22.80 57.79 11.76
N ALA A 241 -22.18 57.17 12.76
CA ALA A 241 -21.86 55.75 12.70
C ALA A 241 -23.11 54.88 12.51
N ARG A 242 -22.97 53.78 11.78
CA ARG A 242 -24.03 52.80 11.50
C ARG A 242 -23.68 51.46 12.10
N GLN A 243 -24.69 50.63 12.32
CA GLN A 243 -24.50 49.27 12.77
C GLN A 243 -25.32 48.26 11.97
N SER A 244 -24.81 47.04 11.87
CA SER A 244 -25.50 45.87 11.34
C SER A 244 -25.00 44.61 12.06
N VAL A 245 -25.44 43.42 11.64
CA VAL A 245 -25.07 42.14 12.26
C VAL A 245 -24.66 41.14 11.18
N LEU A 246 -23.57 40.43 11.43
CA LEU A 246 -23.14 39.26 10.65
C LEU A 246 -23.43 37.98 11.44
N THR A 247 -23.97 36.96 10.78
CA THR A 247 -24.10 35.60 11.33
C THR A 247 -23.18 34.63 10.58
N VAL A 248 -22.39 33.85 11.29
CA VAL A 248 -21.58 32.76 10.72
C VAL A 248 -22.18 31.45 11.21
N ALA A 249 -22.95 30.79 10.34
CA ALA A 249 -23.70 29.58 10.69
C ALA A 249 -22.78 28.35 10.72
N SER A 250 -22.98 27.49 11.72
CA SER A 250 -22.20 26.26 11.88
C SER A 250 -22.60 25.19 10.85
N THR A 251 -21.62 24.41 10.38
CA THR A 251 -21.84 23.16 9.63
C THR A 251 -21.85 21.93 10.54
N SER A 252 -21.41 22.07 11.79
CA SER A 252 -21.42 21.02 12.81
C SER A 252 -21.75 21.63 14.18
N ALA A 253 -23.05 21.66 14.51
CA ALA A 253 -23.53 22.32 15.74
C ALA A 253 -23.02 21.66 17.03
N SER A 254 -22.56 20.41 16.97
CA SER A 254 -21.94 19.71 18.10
C SER A 254 -20.50 20.17 18.37
N LEU A 255 -19.79 20.68 17.36
CA LEU A 255 -18.38 21.05 17.45
C LEU A 255 -18.14 22.57 17.36
N ASN A 256 -19.05 23.32 16.74
CA ASN A 256 -18.96 24.77 16.61
C ASN A 256 -20.35 25.39 16.76
N PRO A 257 -20.55 26.42 17.61
CA PRO A 257 -21.81 27.14 17.66
C PRO A 257 -21.98 28.04 16.44
N THR A 258 -23.22 28.40 16.11
CA THR A 258 -23.48 29.54 15.23
C THR A 258 -23.05 30.83 15.93
N ARG A 259 -22.26 31.66 15.23
CA ARG A 259 -21.63 32.87 15.78
C ARG A 259 -22.30 34.11 15.23
N THR A 260 -22.41 35.15 16.03
CA THR A 260 -22.95 36.45 15.60
C THR A 260 -22.00 37.57 15.99
N TYR A 261 -21.88 38.56 15.11
CA TYR A 261 -21.01 39.71 15.28
C TYR A 261 -21.77 41.01 15.03
N ASP A 262 -21.69 41.93 15.98
CA ASP A 262 -22.12 43.32 15.79
C ASP A 262 -21.08 44.05 14.93
N LEU A 263 -21.55 44.79 13.92
CA LEU A 263 -20.72 45.60 13.02
C LEU A 263 -20.91 47.08 13.35
N TYR A 264 -19.83 47.83 13.50
CA TYR A 264 -19.81 49.29 13.65
C TYR A 264 -19.13 49.93 12.43
N VAL A 265 -19.92 50.52 11.55
CA VAL A 265 -19.45 51.17 10.31
C VAL A 265 -19.29 52.66 10.55
N TYR A 266 -18.10 53.20 10.32
CA TYR A 266 -17.78 54.60 10.61
C TYR A 266 -16.90 55.23 9.54
N ALA A 267 -16.90 56.57 9.56
CA ALA A 267 -16.01 57.39 8.77
C ALA A 267 -14.79 57.77 9.63
N SER A 268 -13.62 57.26 9.27
CA SER A 268 -12.37 57.60 9.94
C SER A 268 -11.89 59.02 9.62
N GLY A 269 -12.41 59.62 8.54
CA GLY A 269 -12.08 60.97 8.08
C GLY A 269 -13.19 61.62 7.26
N ASN A 270 -12.84 62.63 6.45
CA ASN A 270 -13.81 63.47 5.74
C ASN A 270 -14.37 62.86 4.43
N LYS A 271 -14.02 61.62 4.09
CA LYS A 271 -14.35 60.99 2.79
C LYS A 271 -15.59 60.08 2.84
N GLY A 272 -16.30 60.02 3.97
CA GLY A 272 -17.43 59.12 4.17
C GLY A 272 -17.02 57.83 4.90
N TYR A 273 -17.91 56.84 4.92
CA TYR A 273 -17.67 55.54 5.57
C TYR A 273 -16.51 54.80 4.89
N ASP A 274 -15.55 54.33 5.67
CA ASP A 274 -14.32 53.70 5.17
C ASP A 274 -13.73 52.63 6.12
N ARG A 275 -14.40 52.36 7.25
CA ARG A 275 -13.96 51.42 8.27
C ARG A 275 -15.13 50.68 8.90
N VAL A 276 -14.88 49.43 9.30
CA VAL A 276 -15.83 48.60 10.06
C VAL A 276 -15.13 47.99 11.27
N VAL A 277 -15.69 48.13 12.47
CA VAL A 277 -15.27 47.35 13.64
C VAL A 277 -16.25 46.18 13.79
N MET A 278 -15.74 44.96 13.80
CA MET A 278 -16.52 43.73 13.99
C MET A 278 -16.27 43.18 15.39
N THR A 279 -17.32 43.06 16.20
CA THR A 279 -17.23 42.64 17.62
C THR A 279 -18.18 41.47 17.86
N PRO A 280 -17.76 40.39 18.54
CA PRO A 280 -18.69 39.30 18.89
C PRO A 280 -19.90 39.85 19.66
N THR A 281 -21.12 39.46 19.31
CA THR A 281 -22.34 39.99 19.95
C THR A 281 -22.32 39.76 21.48
N ALA A 282 -21.76 38.63 21.92
CA ALA A 282 -21.60 38.30 23.34
C ALA A 282 -20.68 39.28 24.11
N ALA A 283 -19.83 40.04 23.41
CA ALA A 283 -18.99 41.08 24.02
C ALA A 283 -19.76 42.38 24.33
N GLY A 284 -21.05 42.48 23.96
CA GLY A 284 -21.92 43.58 24.36
C GLY A 284 -21.53 44.92 23.73
N LYS A 285 -21.12 44.93 22.45
CA LYS A 285 -20.71 46.12 21.68
C LYS A 285 -19.53 46.90 22.27
N ASP A 286 -18.63 46.20 22.94
CA ASP A 286 -17.37 46.72 23.45
C ASP A 286 -16.28 46.62 22.37
N GLY A 287 -15.94 47.75 21.74
CA GLY A 287 -14.92 47.83 20.68
C GLY A 287 -13.50 47.44 21.13
N ALA A 288 -13.22 47.43 22.45
CA ALA A 288 -11.95 46.92 22.96
C ALA A 288 -11.84 45.39 22.82
N LYS A 289 -12.95 44.70 22.59
CA LYS A 289 -13.06 43.26 22.35
C LYS A 289 -13.40 42.94 20.89
N ALA A 290 -13.10 43.86 19.97
CA ALA A 290 -13.33 43.66 18.55
C ALA A 290 -12.57 42.42 18.05
N ALA A 291 -13.26 41.56 17.30
CA ALA A 291 -12.67 40.42 16.61
C ALA A 291 -11.80 40.88 15.42
N ALA A 292 -12.21 41.96 14.74
CA ALA A 292 -11.42 42.58 13.68
C ALA A 292 -11.79 44.06 13.48
N THR A 293 -10.84 44.86 13.00
CA THR A 293 -11.09 46.21 12.46
C THR A 293 -10.73 46.20 10.98
N LEU A 294 -11.73 46.37 10.13
CA LEU A 294 -11.66 46.12 8.69
C LEU A 294 -11.51 47.42 7.91
N THR A 295 -10.65 47.34 6.90
CA THR A 295 -10.48 48.32 5.83
C THR A 295 -10.94 47.66 4.53
N PRO A 296 -11.77 48.33 3.71
CA PRO A 296 -12.26 47.71 2.49
C PRO A 296 -11.14 47.20 1.56
N GLY A 297 -11.30 45.97 1.05
CA GLY A 297 -10.33 45.29 0.19
C GLY A 297 -9.10 44.76 0.94
N THR A 298 -9.23 44.45 2.23
CA THR A 298 -8.16 43.87 3.05
C THR A 298 -8.74 42.87 4.03
N TYR A 299 -8.30 41.62 3.89
CA TYR A 299 -8.68 40.54 4.80
C TYR A 299 -8.22 40.79 6.23
N GLY A 300 -9.15 40.71 7.18
CA GLY A 300 -8.89 40.63 8.61
C GLY A 300 -9.02 39.18 9.09
N ALA A 301 -7.99 38.67 9.76
CA ALA A 301 -8.03 37.37 10.42
C ALA A 301 -8.82 37.47 11.73
N VAL A 302 -9.70 36.50 11.97
CA VAL A 302 -10.43 36.32 13.22
C VAL A 302 -9.98 35.01 13.85
N LYS A 303 -9.47 35.08 15.08
CA LYS A 303 -9.11 33.90 15.88
C LYS A 303 -10.17 33.61 16.93
N LEU A 304 -10.50 32.34 17.06
CA LEU A 304 -11.41 31.78 18.04
C LEU A 304 -10.57 30.98 19.04
N THR A 305 -10.51 31.41 20.30
CA THR A 305 -9.62 30.83 21.32
C THR A 305 -10.31 30.75 22.67
N GLY A 306 -9.88 29.82 23.53
CA GLY A 306 -10.37 29.72 24.90
C GLY A 306 -11.88 29.46 24.95
N SER A 307 -12.63 30.28 25.71
CA SER A 307 -14.10 30.15 25.82
C SER A 307 -14.84 30.44 24.51
N ASP A 308 -14.20 31.13 23.58
CA ASP A 308 -14.75 31.44 22.26
C ASP A 308 -14.32 30.39 21.20
N GLY A 309 -13.56 29.37 21.56
CA GLY A 309 -13.10 28.28 20.70
C GLY A 309 -14.19 27.32 20.24
N LEU A 310 -13.79 26.11 19.81
CA LEU A 310 -14.70 25.01 19.48
C LEU A 310 -15.37 24.44 20.75
N ILE A 311 -16.42 23.64 20.56
CA ILE A 311 -17.28 23.09 21.62
C ILE A 311 -17.43 21.56 21.48
N GLY A 312 -18.16 20.93 22.42
CA GLY A 312 -18.44 19.49 22.38
C GLY A 312 -17.17 18.65 22.59
N SER A 313 -16.93 17.67 21.71
CA SER A 313 -15.72 16.85 21.79
C SER A 313 -14.43 17.61 21.44
N ALA A 314 -14.55 18.79 20.82
CA ALA A 314 -13.44 19.71 20.53
C ALA A 314 -13.44 20.93 21.48
N ALA A 315 -14.05 20.81 22.66
CA ALA A 315 -14.24 21.95 23.56
C ALA A 315 -12.91 22.61 23.97
N GLY A 316 -12.78 23.90 23.66
CA GLY A 316 -11.61 24.72 23.98
C GLY A 316 -10.51 24.73 22.91
N GLU A 317 -10.64 23.94 21.85
CA GLU A 317 -9.72 23.99 20.70
C GLU A 317 -9.86 25.30 19.93
N SER A 318 -8.74 25.84 19.46
CA SER A 318 -8.72 27.09 18.70
C SER A 318 -9.00 26.87 17.20
N ALA A 319 -9.62 27.86 16.57
CA ALA A 319 -9.93 27.88 15.14
C ALA A 319 -9.85 29.32 14.60
N GLY A 320 -10.01 29.53 13.30
CA GLY A 320 -10.05 30.88 12.75
C GLY A 320 -10.70 30.98 11.38
N PHE A 321 -10.92 32.21 10.92
CA PHE A 321 -11.43 32.50 9.58
C PHE A 321 -11.02 33.92 9.17
N TYR A 322 -11.31 34.29 7.93
CA TYR A 322 -11.03 35.61 7.40
C TYR A 322 -12.32 36.33 7.01
N VAL A 323 -12.28 37.66 7.10
CA VAL A 323 -13.35 38.55 6.66
C VAL A 323 -12.77 39.70 5.83
N ASP A 324 -13.46 40.11 4.78
CA ASP A 324 -13.11 41.30 3.99
C ASP A 324 -14.36 42.13 3.70
N VAL A 325 -14.24 43.45 3.80
CA VAL A 325 -15.24 44.37 3.27
C VAL A 325 -14.90 44.63 1.80
N THR A 326 -15.35 43.74 0.93
CA THR A 326 -15.07 43.79 -0.52
C THR A 326 -15.62 45.06 -1.17
N HIS A 327 -16.68 45.64 -0.60
CA HIS A 327 -17.24 46.90 -1.07
C HIS A 327 -17.85 47.75 0.06
N LEU A 328 -17.55 49.06 0.05
CA LEU A 328 -18.16 50.03 0.96
C LEU A 328 -18.26 51.40 0.27
N ALA A 329 -19.47 51.82 -0.08
CA ALA A 329 -19.70 53.17 -0.59
C ALA A 329 -19.53 54.22 0.52
N ALA A 330 -18.96 55.38 0.16
CA ALA A 330 -18.72 56.49 1.09
C ALA A 330 -19.98 56.99 1.81
N ASP A 331 -21.15 56.83 1.19
CA ASP A 331 -22.46 57.18 1.74
C ASP A 331 -23.26 55.97 2.27
N LEU A 332 -22.66 54.78 2.25
CA LEU A 332 -23.27 53.49 2.58
C LEU A 332 -24.47 53.11 1.70
N SER A 333 -24.55 53.67 0.47
CA SER A 333 -25.56 53.26 -0.52
C SER A 333 -25.38 51.81 -0.99
N SER A 334 -24.16 51.28 -0.92
CA SER A 334 -23.83 49.88 -1.14
C SER A 334 -22.75 49.39 -0.16
N PHE A 335 -22.86 48.13 0.23
CA PHE A 335 -21.97 47.45 1.16
C PHE A 335 -21.92 45.96 0.83
N GLN A 336 -20.72 45.38 0.88
CA GLN A 336 -20.53 43.93 0.85
C GLN A 336 -19.40 43.56 1.80
N LEU A 337 -19.65 42.54 2.62
CA LEU A 337 -18.66 41.87 3.44
C LEU A 337 -18.65 40.39 3.07
N TYR A 338 -17.48 39.86 2.72
CA TYR A 338 -17.22 38.45 2.49
C TYR A 338 -16.58 37.81 3.73
N PHE A 339 -16.95 36.57 4.03
CA PHE A 339 -16.36 35.79 5.11
C PHE A 339 -16.09 34.34 4.67
N THR A 340 -14.93 33.82 5.04
CA THR A 340 -14.55 32.43 4.81
C THR A 340 -15.15 31.52 5.88
N SER A 341 -15.07 30.21 5.67
CA SER A 341 -15.40 29.22 6.71
C SER A 341 -14.44 29.31 7.90
N VAL A 342 -14.93 28.96 9.09
CA VAL A 342 -14.12 28.66 10.27
C VAL A 342 -13.35 27.37 10.00
N THR A 343 -12.03 27.45 10.08
CA THR A 343 -11.10 26.37 9.80
C THR A 343 -10.18 26.09 10.98
N ARG A 344 -9.69 24.85 11.04
CA ARG A 344 -8.61 24.41 11.93
C ARG A 344 -7.69 23.47 11.16
N PRO A 345 -6.36 23.68 11.20
CA PRO A 345 -5.41 22.81 10.50
C PRO A 345 -5.48 21.39 11.08
N ASN A 346 -5.37 20.37 10.22
CA ASN A 346 -5.13 19.03 10.72
C ASN A 346 -3.61 18.84 10.83
N ALA A 347 -3.14 18.46 12.00
CA ALA A 347 -1.72 18.24 12.22
C ALA A 347 -1.52 17.16 13.28
N HIS A 348 -0.40 16.45 13.13
CA HIS A 348 0.04 15.43 14.06
C HIS A 348 1.54 15.56 14.33
N CYS A 349 1.96 15.34 15.57
CA CYS A 349 3.37 15.12 15.87
C CYS A 349 3.57 14.40 17.22
N ALA A 350 4.41 13.37 17.22
CA ALA A 350 4.74 12.55 18.39
C ALA A 350 6.24 12.56 18.76
N THR A 351 7.01 13.51 18.24
CA THR A 351 8.43 13.68 18.64
C THR A 351 8.56 14.33 20.01
N ALA A 352 9.70 14.15 20.68
CA ALA A 352 10.00 14.81 21.96
C ALA A 352 9.92 16.35 21.90
N ALA A 353 10.24 16.96 20.75
CA ALA A 353 10.10 18.41 20.56
C ALA A 353 8.63 18.84 20.52
N CYS A 354 7.75 18.01 19.95
CA CYS A 354 6.31 18.23 19.92
C CYS A 354 5.65 17.98 21.27
N ASP A 355 6.13 16.98 22.03
CA ASP A 355 5.70 16.73 23.40
C ASP A 355 6.02 17.88 24.36
N ALA A 356 7.03 18.70 24.03
CA ALA A 356 7.37 19.92 24.75
C ALA A 356 6.45 21.12 24.42
N LEU A 357 5.63 21.05 23.37
CA LEU A 357 4.66 22.10 23.07
C LEU A 357 3.55 22.16 24.14
N PRO A 358 2.90 23.32 24.34
CA PRO A 358 1.81 23.43 25.31
C PRO A 358 0.70 22.41 25.05
N ALA A 359 0.31 21.67 26.09
CA ALA A 359 -0.80 20.73 26.02
C ALA A 359 -2.13 21.46 25.76
N GLY A 360 -3.01 20.80 25.00
CA GLY A 360 -4.34 21.27 24.67
C GLY A 360 -5.47 20.69 25.50
N ALA A 361 -6.67 20.74 24.94
CA ALA A 361 -7.80 19.95 25.43
C ALA A 361 -7.46 18.44 25.41
N PRO A 362 -8.13 17.60 26.22
CA PRO A 362 -7.91 16.15 26.18
C PRO A 362 -8.07 15.58 24.77
N GLY A 363 -7.02 14.93 24.25
CA GLY A 363 -7.00 14.37 22.89
C GLY A 363 -6.59 15.36 21.78
N GLU A 364 -6.40 16.65 22.09
CA GLU A 364 -5.93 17.64 21.12
C GLU A 364 -4.43 17.46 20.83
N ASP A 365 -4.07 17.34 19.55
CA ASP A 365 -2.68 17.32 19.12
C ASP A 365 -1.98 18.66 19.41
N ARG A 366 -0.76 18.60 19.96
CA ARG A 366 -0.03 19.78 20.43
C ARG A 366 0.50 20.66 19.29
N LEU A 367 0.82 20.07 18.14
CA LEU A 367 1.22 20.82 16.96
C LEU A 367 0.00 21.53 16.35
N ALA A 368 -1.11 20.82 16.17
CA ALA A 368 -2.37 21.40 15.69
C ALA A 368 -2.80 22.59 16.56
N LYS A 369 -2.75 22.40 17.88
CA LYS A 369 -2.98 23.47 18.86
C LYS A 369 -2.06 24.66 18.63
N TYR A 370 -0.75 24.44 18.57
CA TYR A 370 0.22 25.52 18.45
C TYR A 370 -0.02 26.35 17.19
N ILE A 371 -0.25 25.70 16.05
CA ILE A 371 -0.53 26.35 14.78
C ILE A 371 -1.79 27.22 14.91
N ALA A 372 -2.90 26.65 15.39
CA ALA A 372 -4.16 27.36 15.54
C ALA A 372 -4.03 28.58 16.49
N ASP A 373 -3.34 28.43 17.62
CA ASP A 373 -3.16 29.48 18.62
C ASP A 373 -2.25 30.61 18.13
N ASN A 374 -1.16 30.29 17.43
CA ASN A 374 -0.04 31.23 17.24
C ASN A 374 0.16 31.69 15.80
N LEU A 375 -0.26 30.91 14.80
CA LEU A 375 -0.02 31.18 13.38
C LEU A 375 -1.29 31.72 12.68
N PRO A 376 -1.22 32.29 11.47
CA PRO A 376 -2.41 32.72 10.73
C PRO A 376 -3.45 31.59 10.62
N PRO A 377 -4.76 31.88 10.56
CA PRO A 377 -5.75 30.85 10.30
C PRO A 377 -5.46 30.10 8.99
N ALA A 378 -5.63 28.77 9.02
CA ALA A 378 -5.49 27.91 7.85
C ALA A 378 -6.52 28.30 6.78
N ILE A 379 -6.11 28.27 5.52
CA ILE A 379 -6.95 28.71 4.40
C ILE A 379 -6.58 27.94 3.14
N PHE A 380 -7.60 27.58 2.38
CA PHE A 380 -7.51 26.82 1.14
C PHE A 380 -8.28 27.57 0.06
N GLY A 381 -7.99 27.24 -1.19
CA GLY A 381 -8.78 27.73 -2.31
C GLY A 381 -10.24 27.32 -2.12
N ASP A 382 -11.13 28.30 -2.18
CA ASP A 382 -12.57 28.05 -2.14
C ASP A 382 -13.19 28.77 -3.32
N PHE A 383 -13.39 28.03 -4.40
CA PHE A 383 -13.93 28.53 -5.64
C PHE A 383 -15.42 28.81 -5.60
N ALA A 384 -16.19 28.14 -4.72
CA ALA A 384 -17.64 28.20 -4.77
C ALA A 384 -18.21 29.65 -4.65
N PRO A 385 -17.68 30.54 -3.79
CA PRO A 385 -18.10 31.95 -3.76
C PRO A 385 -17.86 32.72 -5.07
N GLU A 386 -16.82 32.38 -5.82
CA GLU A 386 -16.50 32.97 -7.12
C GLU A 386 -17.46 32.43 -8.20
N GLU A 387 -17.65 31.11 -8.27
CA GLU A 387 -18.55 30.47 -9.25
C GLU A 387 -20.02 30.88 -9.06
N ALA A 388 -20.40 31.07 -7.79
CA ALA A 388 -21.70 31.60 -7.40
C ALA A 388 -21.85 33.11 -7.72
N GLY A 389 -20.78 33.80 -8.11
CA GLY A 389 -20.75 35.22 -8.42
C GLY A 389 -20.91 36.13 -7.20
N LEU A 390 -20.59 35.64 -6.00
CA LEU A 390 -20.69 36.42 -4.77
C LEU A 390 -19.54 37.40 -4.65
N ILE A 391 -18.33 36.92 -4.95
CA ILE A 391 -17.08 37.66 -5.04
C ILE A 391 -16.54 37.63 -6.48
N ASP A 392 -15.57 38.49 -6.80
CA ASP A 392 -14.91 38.52 -8.10
C ASP A 392 -13.61 37.70 -8.13
N GLU A 393 -13.09 37.44 -9.34
CA GLU A 393 -11.83 36.71 -9.56
C GLU A 393 -10.65 37.32 -8.78
N ASP A 394 -10.61 38.65 -8.61
CA ASP A 394 -9.54 39.35 -7.89
C ASP A 394 -9.57 39.07 -6.38
N THR A 395 -10.76 39.10 -5.79
CA THR A 395 -11.00 38.80 -4.37
C THR A 395 -10.68 37.32 -4.08
N TRP A 396 -11.19 36.42 -4.93
CA TRP A 396 -10.90 34.99 -4.81
C TRP A 396 -9.40 34.69 -4.95
N TYR A 397 -8.72 35.29 -5.94
CA TYR A 397 -7.28 35.10 -6.12
C TYR A 397 -6.47 35.57 -4.90
N ALA A 398 -6.86 36.70 -4.30
CA ALA A 398 -6.22 37.22 -3.10
C ALA A 398 -6.38 36.29 -1.89
N GLN A 399 -7.54 35.62 -1.76
CA GLN A 399 -7.76 34.57 -0.77
C GLN A 399 -6.89 33.34 -1.05
N THR A 400 -7.03 32.76 -2.24
CA THR A 400 -6.46 31.46 -2.62
C THR A 400 -4.94 31.47 -2.66
N VAL A 401 -4.33 32.50 -3.27
CA VAL A 401 -2.87 32.57 -3.38
C VAL A 401 -2.27 33.40 -2.23
N GLY A 402 -2.87 34.56 -1.95
CA GLY A 402 -2.30 35.52 -1.00
C GLY A 402 -2.33 35.04 0.46
N LEU A 403 -3.49 34.64 0.97
CA LEU A 403 -3.61 34.20 2.36
C LEU A 403 -2.95 32.84 2.60
N ASN A 404 -3.08 31.91 1.65
CA ASN A 404 -2.44 30.59 1.74
C ASN A 404 -0.91 30.72 1.77
N GLN A 405 -0.33 31.56 0.92
CA GLN A 405 1.11 31.84 0.96
C GLN A 405 1.56 32.38 2.33
N ALA A 406 0.78 33.24 2.97
CA ALA A 406 1.10 33.77 4.29
C ALA A 406 1.02 32.70 5.40
N TYR A 407 0.01 31.83 5.33
CA TYR A 407 -0.16 30.70 6.24
C TYR A 407 1.00 29.70 6.11
N ASP A 408 1.30 29.25 4.89
CA ASP A 408 2.34 28.23 4.64
C ASP A 408 3.73 28.75 4.96
N LEU A 409 4.01 30.01 4.64
CA LEU A 409 5.25 30.65 5.08
C LEU A 409 5.41 30.61 6.60
N ALA A 410 4.34 30.83 7.37
CA ALA A 410 4.39 30.81 8.83
C ALA A 410 4.60 29.39 9.37
N VAL A 411 3.87 28.41 8.85
CA VAL A 411 3.98 26.99 9.25
C VAL A 411 5.36 26.44 8.93
N PHE A 412 5.84 26.59 7.69
CA PHE A 412 7.13 26.06 7.26
C PHE A 412 8.29 26.68 8.03
N ASN A 413 8.27 28.00 8.26
CA ASN A 413 9.30 28.64 9.07
C ASN A 413 9.27 28.16 10.52
N TYR A 414 8.08 27.95 11.10
CA TYR A 414 7.98 27.47 12.46
C TYR A 414 8.53 26.04 12.57
N VAL A 415 8.02 25.12 11.75
CA VAL A 415 8.41 23.71 11.83
C VAL A 415 9.90 23.56 11.52
N LEU A 416 10.38 24.07 10.40
CA LEU A 416 11.74 23.80 9.92
C LEU A 416 12.82 24.72 10.54
N LYS A 417 12.48 25.78 11.27
CA LYS A 417 13.49 26.58 12.02
C LYS A 417 13.44 26.42 13.52
N LYS A 418 12.28 26.06 14.09
CA LYS A 418 12.06 26.09 15.54
C LYS A 418 11.72 24.72 16.10
N LEU A 419 10.76 24.01 15.51
CA LEU A 419 10.29 22.74 16.05
C LEU A 419 11.25 21.58 15.72
N GLN A 420 11.60 21.46 14.44
CA GLN A 420 12.46 20.42 13.90
C GLN A 420 13.46 21.02 12.89
N PRO A 421 14.48 21.76 13.37
CA PRO A 421 15.50 22.37 12.50
C PRO A 421 16.43 21.35 11.83
N HIS A 422 16.47 20.13 12.35
CA HIS A 422 17.15 18.99 11.72
C HIS A 422 16.07 18.09 11.14
N THR A 423 15.88 18.16 9.82
CA THR A 423 14.97 17.31 9.05
C THR A 423 15.78 16.68 7.93
N ASP A 424 15.85 15.35 7.92
CA ASP A 424 16.58 14.57 6.91
C ASP A 424 15.72 14.33 5.66
N VAL A 425 14.40 14.16 5.85
CA VAL A 425 13.44 13.93 4.76
C VAL A 425 12.26 14.89 4.92
N LEU A 426 12.01 15.71 3.90
CA LEU A 426 10.87 16.61 3.86
C LEU A 426 9.98 16.29 2.67
N LEU A 427 8.71 16.01 2.95
CA LEU A 427 7.64 16.00 1.96
C LEU A 427 6.90 17.33 2.09
N ALA A 428 6.81 18.09 1.01
CA ALA A 428 6.22 19.43 1.03
C ALA A 428 5.33 19.67 -0.18
N GLY A 429 4.20 20.37 0.03
CA GLY A 429 3.21 20.58 -1.02
C GLY A 429 2.69 22.01 -1.14
N THR A 430 1.92 22.24 -2.21
CA THR A 430 1.04 23.41 -2.42
C THR A 430 -0.06 23.07 -3.42
N ASP A 431 -1.27 23.56 -3.16
CA ASP A 431 -2.50 23.38 -3.94
C ASP A 431 -2.76 24.49 -4.97
N GLN A 432 -2.04 25.62 -4.87
CA GLN A 432 -2.41 26.86 -5.57
C GLN A 432 -2.42 26.77 -7.10
N THR A 433 -1.62 25.90 -7.70
CA THR A 433 -1.59 25.73 -9.16
C THR A 433 -2.81 25.00 -9.69
N ASP A 434 -3.37 24.09 -8.90
CA ASP A 434 -4.60 23.34 -9.18
C ASP A 434 -5.81 24.27 -9.05
N GLU A 435 -5.98 24.91 -7.89
CA GLU A 435 -7.05 25.84 -7.59
C GLU A 435 -7.19 26.95 -8.65
N VAL A 436 -6.06 27.50 -9.11
CA VAL A 436 -6.05 28.53 -10.15
C VAL A 436 -6.34 27.98 -11.54
N SER A 437 -5.91 26.76 -11.85
CA SER A 437 -6.17 26.13 -13.14
C SER A 437 -7.65 25.78 -13.28
N HIS A 438 -8.28 25.28 -12.21
CA HIS A 438 -9.70 24.99 -12.15
C HIS A 438 -10.59 26.18 -12.54
N GLN A 439 -10.27 27.41 -12.12
CA GLN A 439 -11.11 28.57 -12.41
C GLN A 439 -10.76 29.31 -13.71
N ILE A 440 -9.56 29.13 -14.27
CA ILE A 440 -9.06 30.04 -15.31
C ILE A 440 -8.76 29.34 -16.65
N LEU A 441 -8.45 28.03 -16.68
CA LEU A 441 -7.84 27.41 -17.85
C LEU A 441 -8.73 27.43 -19.10
N GLY A 442 -10.02 27.16 -18.96
CA GLY A 442 -11.03 27.25 -20.00
C GLY A 442 -11.22 28.68 -20.50
N LEU A 443 -11.20 29.68 -19.60
CA LEU A 443 -11.32 31.10 -19.97
C LEU A 443 -10.16 31.59 -20.86
N LEU A 444 -9.03 30.86 -20.85
CA LEU A 444 -7.85 31.11 -21.69
C LEU A 444 -7.80 30.25 -22.96
N THR A 445 -8.74 29.32 -23.15
CA THR A 445 -8.71 28.33 -24.24
C THR A 445 -9.78 28.64 -25.29
N PRO A 446 -9.42 28.94 -26.55
CA PRO A 446 -10.38 29.38 -27.55
C PRO A 446 -11.22 28.27 -28.18
N THR A 447 -10.68 27.04 -28.27
CA THR A 447 -11.34 25.91 -28.94
C THR A 447 -11.02 24.58 -28.26
N ALA A 448 -11.95 23.64 -28.31
CA ALA A 448 -11.71 22.24 -27.91
C ALA A 448 -10.89 21.48 -28.98
N PRO A 449 -10.38 20.27 -28.68
CA PRO A 449 -9.62 19.45 -29.62
C PRO A 449 -10.35 19.13 -30.93
N ASP A 450 -11.67 19.03 -30.89
CA ASP A 450 -12.51 18.79 -32.06
C ASP A 450 -12.77 20.05 -32.93
N GLY A 451 -12.18 21.19 -32.55
CA GLY A 451 -12.29 22.47 -33.24
C GLY A 451 -13.54 23.29 -32.88
N SER A 452 -14.39 22.81 -31.97
CA SER A 452 -15.52 23.61 -31.49
C SER A 452 -15.06 24.85 -30.70
N ALA A 453 -15.78 25.95 -30.89
CA ALA A 453 -15.48 27.20 -30.19
C ALA A 453 -15.87 27.08 -28.71
N ASN A 454 -15.00 27.54 -27.82
CA ASN A 454 -15.32 27.67 -26.42
C ASN A 454 -16.19 28.93 -26.20
N PRO A 455 -17.44 28.80 -25.71
CA PRO A 455 -18.29 29.96 -25.42
C PRO A 455 -17.76 30.84 -24.28
N TYR A 456 -16.90 30.29 -23.42
CA TYR A 456 -16.35 30.98 -22.24
C TYR A 456 -14.98 31.65 -22.47
N TYR A 457 -14.41 31.53 -23.67
CA TYR A 457 -13.12 32.16 -23.97
C TYR A 457 -13.17 33.69 -23.80
N ASP A 458 -12.45 34.19 -22.80
CA ASP A 458 -12.49 35.57 -22.31
C ASP A 458 -13.90 36.06 -21.94
N ARG A 459 -14.74 35.17 -21.41
CA ARG A 459 -16.16 35.44 -21.16
C ARG A 459 -16.75 34.50 -20.11
N VAL A 460 -16.64 34.86 -18.83
CA VAL A 460 -17.14 34.03 -17.71
C VAL A 460 -18.65 33.78 -17.79
N ALA A 461 -19.43 34.71 -18.35
CA ALA A 461 -20.88 34.56 -18.50
C ALA A 461 -21.30 33.60 -19.64
N GLY A 462 -20.37 33.12 -20.47
CA GLY A 462 -20.64 32.30 -21.66
C GLY A 462 -21.41 33.00 -22.79
N THR A 463 -22.03 34.16 -22.51
CA THR A 463 -22.84 34.95 -23.44
C THR A 463 -22.52 36.45 -23.33
N GLY A 464 -22.95 37.29 -24.29
CA GLY A 464 -22.73 38.76 -24.22
C GLY A 464 -21.46 39.29 -24.90
N PRO A 465 -20.81 40.37 -24.43
CA PRO A 465 -19.47 40.78 -24.86
C PRO A 465 -18.37 39.97 -24.15
N ARG A 466 -17.12 40.07 -24.61
CA ARG A 466 -15.96 39.54 -23.87
C ARG A 466 -15.63 40.41 -22.66
N ASP A 467 -15.05 39.81 -21.64
CA ASP A 467 -14.63 40.47 -20.40
C ASP A 467 -13.37 41.34 -20.63
N ASN A 468 -12.55 41.01 -21.64
CA ASN A 468 -11.25 41.62 -21.92
C ASN A 468 -10.26 41.46 -20.75
N ARG A 469 -10.27 40.29 -20.09
CA ARG A 469 -9.47 39.97 -18.90
C ARG A 469 -8.38 38.92 -19.16
N LEU A 470 -8.18 38.45 -20.40
CA LEU A 470 -7.14 37.46 -20.75
C LEU A 470 -5.78 37.72 -20.09
N ALA A 471 -5.24 38.94 -20.19
CA ALA A 471 -3.92 39.26 -19.63
C ALA A 471 -3.88 39.18 -18.09
N GLN A 472 -4.99 39.49 -17.44
CA GLN A 472 -5.14 39.39 -15.99
C GLN A 472 -5.25 37.93 -15.55
N ARG A 473 -6.06 37.14 -16.27
CA ARG A 473 -6.23 35.69 -16.08
C ARG A 473 -4.94 34.90 -16.29
N GLU A 474 -4.19 35.20 -17.36
CA GLU A 474 -2.82 34.70 -17.54
C GLU A 474 -1.89 35.15 -16.39
N GLY A 475 -2.15 36.31 -15.81
CA GLY A 475 -1.46 36.83 -14.63
C GLY A 475 -1.72 35.99 -13.39
N TYR A 476 -2.96 35.59 -13.12
CA TYR A 476 -3.30 34.72 -11.99
C TYR A 476 -2.60 33.37 -12.10
N LEU A 477 -2.69 32.72 -13.27
CA LEU A 477 -2.04 31.44 -13.52
C LEU A 477 -0.52 31.55 -13.36
N ARG A 478 0.09 32.60 -13.93
CA ARG A 478 1.53 32.87 -13.76
C ARG A 478 1.90 33.11 -12.29
N GLY A 479 1.05 33.80 -11.53
CA GLY A 479 1.31 34.12 -10.13
C GLY A 479 1.20 32.91 -9.20
N ALA A 480 0.27 31.97 -9.47
CA ALA A 480 0.21 30.70 -8.76
C ALA A 480 1.50 29.89 -8.92
N TYR A 481 2.00 29.78 -10.16
CA TYR A 481 3.27 29.12 -10.45
C TYR A 481 4.46 29.84 -9.79
N ALA A 482 4.46 31.17 -9.74
CA ALA A 482 5.48 31.95 -9.02
C ALA A 482 5.44 31.72 -7.51
N SER A 483 4.25 31.54 -6.93
CA SER A 483 4.07 31.25 -5.51
C SER A 483 4.58 29.84 -5.15
N ALA A 484 4.28 28.84 -5.99
CA ALA A 484 4.84 27.50 -5.85
C ALA A 484 6.39 27.50 -5.92
N ASP A 485 6.97 28.24 -6.89
CA ASP A 485 8.43 28.42 -6.96
C ASP A 485 9.01 29.11 -5.72
N ALA A 486 8.33 30.13 -5.20
CA ALA A 486 8.74 30.83 -3.98
C ALA A 486 8.71 29.91 -2.75
N ARG A 487 7.73 29.01 -2.66
CA ARG A 487 7.65 28.00 -1.59
C ARG A 487 8.79 26.99 -1.69
N LEU A 488 9.07 26.47 -2.88
CA LEU A 488 10.22 25.59 -3.09
C LEU A 488 11.54 26.32 -2.76
N GLY A 489 11.66 27.59 -3.15
CA GLY A 489 12.81 28.44 -2.80
C GLY A 489 12.96 28.63 -1.29
N LEU A 490 11.85 28.83 -0.58
CA LEU A 490 11.83 28.88 0.89
C LEU A 490 12.34 27.55 1.46
N VAL A 491 11.72 26.41 1.12
CA VAL A 491 12.12 25.08 1.62
C VAL A 491 13.62 24.84 1.45
N ARG A 492 14.17 25.13 0.27
CA ARG A 492 15.61 24.99 -0.01
C ARG A 492 16.49 25.92 0.81
N SER A 493 15.97 27.07 1.22
CA SER A 493 16.70 28.01 2.10
C SER A 493 16.65 27.61 3.59
N LEU A 494 15.68 26.77 3.97
CA LEU A 494 15.50 26.30 5.34
C LEU A 494 16.32 25.05 5.64
N LEU A 495 16.59 24.24 4.61
CA LEU A 495 17.43 23.06 4.68
C LEU A 495 18.84 23.36 4.15
N LYS A 496 19.83 22.63 4.66
CA LYS A 496 21.23 22.81 4.29
C LYS A 496 21.52 22.09 2.97
N ASP A 497 21.44 22.83 1.85
CA ASP A 497 21.75 22.36 0.49
C ASP A 497 21.07 21.02 0.13
N PRO A 498 19.73 20.91 0.23
CA PRO A 498 19.04 19.63 0.04
C PRO A 498 19.09 19.13 -1.41
N ASP A 499 19.03 17.80 -1.56
CA ASP A 499 18.61 17.19 -2.82
C ASP A 499 17.09 17.27 -2.95
N VAL A 500 16.63 17.75 -4.11
CA VAL A 500 15.22 18.03 -4.37
C VAL A 500 14.74 17.18 -5.53
N LEU A 501 13.63 16.48 -5.33
CA LEU A 501 12.74 16.00 -6.39
C LEU A 501 11.49 16.89 -6.36
N ALA A 502 11.34 17.76 -7.35
CA ALA A 502 10.20 18.66 -7.51
C ALA A 502 9.27 18.13 -8.62
N SER A 503 7.99 17.94 -8.29
CA SER A 503 7.01 17.26 -9.14
C SER A 503 5.63 17.92 -9.10
N SER A 504 4.69 17.32 -9.81
CA SER A 504 3.24 17.47 -9.63
C SER A 504 2.61 16.08 -9.46
N ASP A 505 1.44 16.03 -8.86
CA ASP A 505 0.60 14.84 -8.68
C ASP A 505 -0.28 14.54 -9.92
N HIS A 506 -0.58 15.54 -10.74
CA HIS A 506 -1.19 15.40 -12.07
C HIS A 506 -0.95 16.62 -12.98
N GLY A 507 -1.41 16.52 -14.23
CA GLY A 507 -1.54 17.63 -15.17
C GLY A 507 -2.97 18.20 -15.24
N PHE A 508 -3.30 18.92 -16.32
CA PHE A 508 -4.57 19.62 -16.46
C PHE A 508 -5.05 19.75 -17.92
N ALA A 509 -6.37 19.77 -18.09
CA ALA A 509 -7.06 20.11 -19.32
C ALA A 509 -8.12 21.21 -19.10
N PRO A 510 -8.43 22.06 -20.09
CA PRO A 510 -9.56 23.00 -20.01
C PRO A 510 -10.88 22.28 -20.20
N GLN A 511 -11.95 22.77 -19.59
CA GLN A 511 -13.30 22.23 -19.78
C GLN A 511 -14.37 23.32 -19.64
N TRP A 512 -15.60 23.02 -20.07
CA TRP A 512 -16.76 23.90 -19.88
C TRP A 512 -18.12 23.19 -20.01
N GLU A 513 -18.15 21.85 -20.00
CA GLU A 513 -19.38 21.05 -20.06
C GLU A 513 -19.31 19.97 -18.96
N ALA A 514 -20.36 19.86 -18.16
CA ALA A 514 -20.48 18.87 -17.11
C ALA A 514 -21.46 17.77 -17.51
N VAL A 515 -21.22 16.53 -17.07
CA VAL A 515 -21.98 15.33 -17.42
C VAL A 515 -22.59 14.71 -16.17
N ASP A 516 -23.89 14.41 -16.23
CA ASP A 516 -24.59 13.75 -15.14
C ASP A 516 -24.44 12.21 -15.21
N ALA A 517 -23.40 11.68 -14.55
CA ALA A 517 -23.20 10.23 -14.45
C ALA A 517 -24.37 9.50 -13.73
N PRO A 518 -24.87 9.97 -12.57
CA PRO A 518 -26.04 9.38 -11.91
C PRO A 518 -27.29 9.27 -12.79
N LEU A 519 -27.60 10.29 -13.60
CA LEU A 519 -28.76 10.29 -14.47
C LEU A 519 -28.73 9.13 -15.48
N VAL A 520 -27.55 8.76 -16.00
CA VAL A 520 -27.39 7.58 -16.87
C VAL A 520 -27.80 6.30 -16.13
N LEU A 521 -27.36 6.14 -14.87
CA LEU A 521 -27.70 4.97 -14.05
C LEU A 521 -29.20 4.90 -13.74
N LYS A 522 -29.81 6.05 -13.42
CA LYS A 522 -31.26 6.17 -13.21
C LYS A 522 -32.04 5.83 -14.47
N GLN A 523 -31.62 6.30 -15.65
CA GLN A 523 -32.27 5.96 -16.93
C GLN A 523 -32.16 4.47 -17.28
N LEU A 524 -31.11 3.79 -16.81
CA LEU A 524 -30.98 2.34 -16.90
C LEU A 524 -31.84 1.56 -15.88
N GLY A 525 -32.51 2.25 -14.95
CA GLY A 525 -33.29 1.64 -13.87
C GLY A 525 -32.42 1.01 -12.78
N LEU A 526 -31.18 1.47 -12.62
CA LEU A 526 -30.26 1.01 -11.57
C LEU A 526 -30.33 1.88 -10.30
N GLN A 527 -31.10 2.97 -10.37
CA GLN A 527 -31.46 3.85 -9.26
C GLN A 527 -32.95 4.17 -9.36
N ASP A 528 -33.65 4.20 -8.22
CA ASP A 528 -35.04 4.68 -8.13
C ASP A 528 -35.10 6.21 -8.03
N VAL A 529 -34.18 6.79 -7.28
CA VAL A 529 -33.96 8.23 -7.18
C VAL A 529 -32.54 8.56 -7.61
N GLU A 530 -32.41 9.69 -8.31
CA GLU A 530 -31.12 10.16 -8.80
C GLU A 530 -30.19 10.49 -7.65
N GLN A 531 -29.00 9.91 -7.67
CA GLN A 531 -27.95 10.32 -6.76
C GLN A 531 -27.56 11.78 -7.03
N THR A 532 -27.55 12.61 -5.97
CA THR A 532 -27.20 14.04 -6.05
C THR A 532 -25.89 14.37 -5.32
N GLY A 533 -25.39 13.47 -4.46
CA GLY A 533 -24.11 13.62 -3.77
C GLY A 533 -23.05 12.67 -4.33
N ASN A 534 -21.79 13.08 -4.33
CA ASN A 534 -20.71 12.22 -4.83
C ASN A 534 -20.59 10.92 -4.01
N CYS A 535 -20.53 9.79 -4.71
CA CYS A 535 -20.31 8.45 -4.16
C CYS A 535 -21.32 7.97 -3.09
N ARG A 536 -22.51 8.58 -3.03
CA ARG A 536 -23.55 8.27 -2.05
C ARG A 536 -24.89 8.06 -2.75
N PRO A 537 -25.65 7.01 -2.40
CA PRO A 537 -27.04 6.89 -2.85
C PRO A 537 -27.87 8.13 -2.48
N ALA A 538 -28.95 8.37 -3.22
CA ALA A 538 -29.89 9.44 -2.90
C ALA A 538 -30.48 9.24 -1.50
N ALA A 539 -30.58 10.31 -0.70
CA ALA A 539 -31.04 10.24 0.69
C ALA A 539 -32.50 9.76 0.83
N ASP A 540 -33.30 9.94 -0.21
CA ASP A 540 -34.71 9.56 -0.34
C ASP A 540 -34.93 8.27 -1.15
N SER A 541 -33.85 7.59 -1.56
CA SER A 541 -33.92 6.26 -2.19
C SER A 541 -34.55 5.24 -1.23
N ALA A 542 -35.38 4.34 -1.75
CA ALA A 542 -35.90 3.22 -0.98
C ALA A 542 -34.78 2.23 -0.63
N ALA A 543 -34.84 1.63 0.57
CA ALA A 543 -33.86 0.64 1.01
C ALA A 543 -33.73 -0.50 -0.01
N GLY A 544 -32.51 -0.73 -0.50
CA GLY A 544 -32.19 -1.76 -1.49
C GLY A 544 -32.61 -1.46 -2.94
N ALA A 545 -33.09 -0.25 -3.24
CA ALA A 545 -33.48 0.14 -4.59
C ALA A 545 -32.30 0.66 -5.45
N THR A 546 -31.22 1.11 -4.82
CA THR A 546 -30.00 1.53 -5.52
C THR A 546 -29.11 0.31 -5.81
N VAL A 547 -29.06 -0.09 -7.08
CA VAL A 547 -28.23 -1.20 -7.59
C VAL A 547 -26.83 -0.73 -7.99
N ALA A 548 -26.71 0.53 -8.44
CA ALA A 548 -25.43 1.12 -8.83
C ALA A 548 -25.32 2.58 -8.37
N LYS A 549 -24.10 3.03 -8.05
CA LYS A 549 -23.78 4.43 -7.73
C LYS A 549 -22.53 4.89 -8.48
N ALA A 550 -22.41 6.20 -8.68
CA ALA A 550 -21.25 6.82 -9.31
C ALA A 550 -20.39 7.53 -8.26
N CYS A 551 -19.07 7.39 -8.36
CA CYS A 551 -18.09 8.17 -7.59
C CYS A 551 -17.20 8.87 -8.61
N TRP A 552 -17.26 10.20 -8.68
CA TRP A 552 -16.63 10.98 -9.75
C TRP A 552 -15.52 11.87 -9.22
N ALA A 553 -14.54 12.14 -10.09
CA ALA A 553 -13.51 13.15 -9.90
C ALA A 553 -13.01 13.58 -11.29
N GLY A 554 -13.31 14.82 -11.66
CA GLY A 554 -12.97 15.41 -12.93
C GLY A 554 -13.39 14.65 -14.17
N GLY A 555 -12.44 14.33 -15.03
CA GLY A 555 -12.69 13.61 -16.28
C GLY A 555 -13.13 12.15 -16.08
N THR A 556 -13.11 11.62 -14.85
CA THR A 556 -13.37 10.20 -14.56
C THR A 556 -14.54 9.98 -13.59
N ALA A 557 -15.39 9.01 -13.91
CA ALA A 557 -16.40 8.47 -13.00
C ALA A 557 -16.22 6.96 -12.84
N GLN A 558 -16.14 6.52 -11.58
CA GLN A 558 -16.16 5.10 -11.21
C GLN A 558 -17.57 4.68 -10.81
N ILE A 559 -18.09 3.64 -11.44
CA ILE A 559 -19.41 3.09 -11.19
C ILE A 559 -19.24 1.80 -10.37
N TYR A 560 -19.92 1.75 -9.24
CA TYR A 560 -19.92 0.59 -8.34
C TYR A 560 -21.29 -0.09 -8.36
N LEU A 561 -21.30 -1.42 -8.38
CA LEU A 561 -22.49 -2.26 -8.27
C LEU A 561 -22.64 -2.76 -6.84
N ASN A 562 -23.87 -2.76 -6.31
CA ASN A 562 -24.19 -3.25 -4.97
C ASN A 562 -24.38 -4.77 -4.99
N LEU A 563 -23.31 -5.54 -4.98
CA LEU A 563 -23.26 -6.98 -5.30
C LEU A 563 -23.43 -7.87 -4.04
N LYS A 564 -24.39 -8.81 -4.08
CA LYS A 564 -24.59 -9.79 -3.00
C LYS A 564 -23.38 -10.69 -2.83
N GLY A 565 -22.97 -10.90 -1.58
CA GLY A 565 -21.83 -11.74 -1.21
C GLY A 565 -20.48 -11.02 -1.30
N ARG A 566 -20.39 -9.89 -2.00
CA ARG A 566 -19.23 -8.99 -1.99
C ARG A 566 -19.43 -7.82 -1.03
N ASP A 567 -20.58 -7.15 -1.13
CA ASP A 567 -20.86 -5.94 -0.36
C ASP A 567 -21.77 -6.26 0.85
N PRO A 568 -21.58 -5.62 2.03
CA PRO A 568 -22.32 -5.94 3.25
C PRO A 568 -23.86 -5.90 3.13
N ASP A 569 -24.39 -5.01 2.29
CA ASP A 569 -25.81 -4.77 2.01
C ASP A 569 -26.15 -4.98 0.52
N GLY A 570 -25.43 -5.89 -0.13
CA GLY A 570 -25.60 -6.31 -1.52
C GLY A 570 -27.04 -6.61 -1.95
N VAL A 571 -27.46 -6.08 -3.11
CA VAL A 571 -28.80 -6.33 -3.70
C VAL A 571 -28.78 -6.99 -5.07
N LEU A 572 -27.73 -6.77 -5.85
CA LEU A 572 -27.55 -7.39 -7.17
C LEU A 572 -27.17 -8.87 -7.01
N ASP A 573 -27.90 -9.74 -7.68
CA ASP A 573 -27.57 -11.17 -7.76
C ASP A 573 -26.30 -11.37 -8.59
N PRO A 574 -25.30 -12.14 -8.14
CA PRO A 574 -24.07 -12.41 -8.90
C PRO A 574 -24.31 -12.93 -10.31
N ALA A 575 -25.39 -13.70 -10.54
CA ALA A 575 -25.74 -14.20 -11.87
C ALA A 575 -26.09 -13.07 -12.87
N ASN A 576 -26.41 -11.87 -12.37
CA ASN A 576 -26.76 -10.71 -13.19
C ASN A 576 -25.62 -9.67 -13.28
N TYR A 577 -24.46 -9.92 -12.65
CA TYR A 577 -23.34 -8.98 -12.62
C TYR A 577 -22.88 -8.58 -14.02
N GLN A 578 -22.47 -9.57 -14.84
CA GLN A 578 -21.89 -9.29 -16.16
C GLN A 578 -22.90 -8.61 -17.09
N ALA A 579 -24.15 -9.06 -17.09
CA ALA A 579 -25.21 -8.44 -17.88
C ALA A 579 -25.47 -6.97 -17.46
N THR A 580 -25.26 -6.63 -16.18
CA THR A 580 -25.40 -5.25 -15.67
C THR A 580 -24.20 -4.40 -16.08
N VAL A 581 -22.98 -4.94 -15.97
CA VAL A 581 -21.75 -4.30 -16.47
C VAL A 581 -21.87 -3.99 -17.96
N ASP A 582 -22.26 -4.95 -18.80
CA ASP A 582 -22.40 -4.76 -20.24
C ASP A 582 -23.42 -3.68 -20.60
N ARG A 583 -24.53 -3.60 -19.86
CA ARG A 583 -25.56 -2.55 -20.03
C ARG A 583 -25.00 -1.16 -19.71
N ILE A 584 -24.26 -1.01 -18.61
CA ILE A 584 -23.63 0.26 -18.22
C ILE A 584 -22.56 0.65 -19.24
N VAL A 585 -21.69 -0.27 -19.62
CA VAL A 585 -20.64 -0.04 -20.63
C VAL A 585 -21.24 0.41 -21.96
N SER A 586 -22.30 -0.26 -22.43
CA SER A 586 -23.00 0.11 -23.66
C SER A 586 -23.62 1.51 -23.58
N ALA A 587 -24.26 1.85 -22.45
CA ALA A 587 -24.87 3.16 -22.25
C ALA A 587 -23.84 4.30 -22.31
N TYR A 588 -22.73 4.17 -21.59
CA TYR A 588 -21.67 5.19 -21.59
C TYR A 588 -20.92 5.27 -22.92
N ARG A 589 -20.60 4.15 -23.58
CA ARG A 589 -19.99 4.16 -24.92
C ARG A 589 -20.90 4.81 -25.97
N GLY A 590 -22.22 4.68 -25.80
CA GLY A 590 -23.23 5.30 -26.66
C GLY A 590 -23.54 6.76 -26.31
N LEU A 591 -22.97 7.31 -25.24
CA LEU A 591 -23.35 8.61 -24.71
C LEU A 591 -22.98 9.75 -25.66
N LYS A 592 -23.97 10.59 -25.95
CA LYS A 592 -23.83 11.77 -26.81
C LYS A 592 -24.40 12.99 -26.11
N ASP A 593 -23.76 14.13 -26.32
CA ASP A 593 -24.26 15.42 -25.90
C ASP A 593 -25.58 15.71 -26.64
N PRO A 594 -26.71 15.90 -25.92
CA PRO A 594 -28.00 16.20 -26.54
C PRO A 594 -28.01 17.47 -27.41
N ALA A 595 -27.16 18.46 -27.10
CA ALA A 595 -27.11 19.72 -27.83
C ALA A 595 -26.31 19.61 -29.14
N SER A 596 -25.14 18.97 -29.11
CA SER A 596 -24.25 18.88 -30.28
C SER A 596 -24.34 17.56 -31.05
N GLY A 597 -24.87 16.49 -30.45
CA GLY A 597 -24.89 15.14 -30.99
C GLY A 597 -23.53 14.43 -30.99
N LYS A 598 -22.50 15.04 -30.38
CA LYS A 598 -21.13 14.51 -30.36
C LYS A 598 -20.93 13.47 -29.25
N PRO A 599 -20.02 12.50 -29.41
CA PRO A 599 -19.65 11.59 -28.34
C PRO A 599 -19.04 12.32 -27.15
N VAL A 600 -19.46 11.94 -25.95
CA VAL A 600 -19.00 12.52 -24.66
C VAL A 600 -17.84 11.73 -24.06
N VAL A 601 -17.87 10.41 -24.23
CA VAL A 601 -16.96 9.47 -23.56
C VAL A 601 -15.75 9.14 -24.44
N GLU A 602 -14.57 9.13 -23.83
CA GLU A 602 -13.29 8.75 -24.42
C GLU A 602 -13.04 7.25 -24.27
N LYS A 603 -13.07 6.75 -23.04
CA LYS A 603 -12.76 5.36 -22.69
C LYS A 603 -13.78 4.86 -21.66
N VAL A 604 -14.16 3.58 -21.79
CA VAL A 604 -14.89 2.86 -20.74
C VAL A 604 -14.12 1.58 -20.46
N LEU A 605 -13.66 1.46 -19.22
CA LEU A 605 -12.85 0.37 -18.71
C LEU A 605 -13.71 -0.51 -17.80
N THR A 606 -13.63 -1.82 -17.96
CA THR A 606 -14.12 -2.76 -16.94
C THR A 606 -13.12 -2.84 -15.80
N LYS A 607 -13.54 -3.36 -14.64
CA LYS A 607 -12.66 -3.61 -13.50
C LYS A 607 -11.38 -4.37 -13.89
N ALA A 608 -11.49 -5.42 -14.71
CA ALA A 608 -10.32 -6.19 -15.18
C ALA A 608 -9.32 -5.39 -16.00
N GLN A 609 -9.79 -4.43 -16.79
CA GLN A 609 -8.92 -3.58 -17.60
C GLN A 609 -8.14 -2.56 -16.75
N LEU A 610 -8.48 -2.38 -15.47
CA LEU A 610 -7.74 -1.50 -14.57
C LEU A 610 -6.39 -2.07 -14.15
N ALA A 611 -6.14 -3.37 -14.35
CA ALA A 611 -4.85 -4.01 -14.00
C ALA A 611 -3.66 -3.42 -14.80
N ASP A 612 -3.94 -2.84 -15.97
CA ASP A 612 -2.96 -2.11 -16.76
C ASP A 612 -3.69 -1.04 -17.61
N VAL A 613 -3.67 0.20 -17.12
CA VAL A 613 -4.13 1.38 -17.85
C VAL A 613 -2.90 2.19 -18.23
N ASP A 614 -2.41 1.96 -19.45
CA ASP A 614 -1.29 2.69 -20.04
C ASP A 614 -0.02 2.61 -19.15
N GLY A 615 0.23 1.45 -18.52
CA GLY A 615 1.38 1.17 -17.68
C GLY A 615 1.18 1.40 -16.17
N SER A 616 -0.02 1.79 -15.74
CA SER A 616 -0.38 1.87 -14.31
C SER A 616 -1.38 0.79 -13.89
N ASP A 617 -1.12 0.14 -12.76
CA ASP A 617 -2.06 -0.77 -12.11
C ASP A 617 -3.05 0.02 -11.23
N SER A 618 -4.24 0.25 -11.76
CA SER A 618 -5.34 0.96 -11.09
C SER A 618 -6.37 0.00 -10.48
N LEU A 619 -6.06 -1.30 -10.42
CA LEU A 619 -6.98 -2.32 -9.95
C LEU A 619 -6.76 -2.63 -8.48
N ASN A 620 -7.51 -1.97 -7.62
CA ASN A 620 -7.64 -2.36 -6.23
C ASN A 620 -8.84 -3.31 -6.06
N PRO A 621 -8.70 -4.45 -5.38
CA PRO A 621 -9.77 -5.43 -5.23
C PRO A 621 -11.06 -4.86 -4.63
N THR A 622 -10.93 -4.01 -3.61
CA THR A 622 -12.05 -3.50 -2.81
C THR A 622 -12.41 -2.05 -3.10
N ARG A 623 -11.54 -1.29 -3.78
CA ARG A 623 -11.71 0.17 -3.95
C ARG A 623 -11.82 0.64 -5.40
N SER A 624 -11.55 -0.22 -6.39
CA SER A 624 -11.78 0.12 -7.80
C SER A 624 -13.22 -0.20 -8.23
N GLY A 625 -13.81 0.72 -9.00
CA GLY A 625 -15.14 0.59 -9.57
C GLY A 625 -15.28 -0.59 -10.53
N ASP A 626 -16.50 -1.09 -10.68
CA ASP A 626 -16.85 -2.17 -11.60
C ASP A 626 -16.77 -1.71 -13.07
N VAL A 627 -17.12 -0.44 -13.31
CA VAL A 627 -16.95 0.24 -14.61
C VAL A 627 -16.35 1.62 -14.36
N VAL A 628 -15.31 1.98 -15.11
CA VAL A 628 -14.69 3.31 -15.05
C VAL A 628 -14.90 4.01 -16.40
N VAL A 629 -15.42 5.22 -16.36
CA VAL A 629 -15.77 6.03 -17.52
C VAL A 629 -14.88 7.27 -17.54
N VAL A 630 -14.24 7.53 -18.67
CA VAL A 630 -13.40 8.72 -18.90
C VAL A 630 -14.06 9.57 -19.99
N THR A 631 -14.28 10.86 -19.73
CA THR A 631 -14.84 11.80 -20.70
C THR A 631 -13.79 12.32 -21.67
N LYS A 632 -14.24 12.85 -22.81
CA LYS A 632 -13.41 13.67 -23.71
C LYS A 632 -13.37 15.10 -23.20
N VAL A 633 -12.29 15.82 -23.44
CA VAL A 633 -12.25 17.28 -23.32
C VAL A 633 -13.21 17.90 -24.37
N PRO A 634 -14.16 18.79 -23.99
CA PRO A 634 -14.22 19.62 -22.77
C PRO A 634 -15.27 19.17 -21.73
N TYR A 635 -15.59 17.88 -21.67
CA TYR A 635 -16.57 17.32 -20.73
C TYR A 635 -15.91 16.86 -19.41
N GLU A 636 -16.62 16.94 -18.29
CA GLU A 636 -16.23 16.45 -16.95
C GLU A 636 -17.43 16.03 -16.09
N PHE A 637 -17.23 15.51 -14.87
CA PHE A 637 -18.28 14.96 -14.00
C PHE A 637 -18.51 15.69 -12.65
N ASP A 638 -17.64 16.60 -12.23
CA ASP A 638 -17.74 17.38 -10.97
C ASP A 638 -18.80 18.50 -11.01
N GLY A 639 -19.16 19.02 -12.19
CA GLY A 639 -20.16 20.08 -12.31
C GLY A 639 -21.57 19.68 -11.83
N ASN A 640 -22.33 20.65 -11.31
CA ASN A 640 -23.71 20.41 -10.85
C ASN A 640 -24.70 20.28 -12.02
N THR A 641 -25.09 19.05 -12.32
CA THR A 641 -25.92 18.74 -13.50
C THR A 641 -27.24 18.06 -13.20
N VAL A 642 -27.63 17.91 -11.92
CA VAL A 642 -28.76 17.06 -11.50
C VAL A 642 -29.99 17.25 -12.39
N GLY A 643 -30.43 16.17 -13.02
CA GLY A 643 -31.58 16.10 -13.92
C GLY A 643 -31.32 16.56 -15.35
N THR A 644 -30.09 16.95 -15.68
CA THR A 644 -29.68 17.44 -17.01
C THR A 644 -28.42 16.72 -17.48
N LEU A 645 -28.54 15.85 -18.48
CA LEU A 645 -27.45 14.95 -18.87
C LEU A 645 -26.11 15.65 -19.21
N VAL A 646 -26.17 16.76 -19.93
CA VAL A 646 -25.02 17.63 -20.19
C VAL A 646 -25.45 19.06 -19.94
N ALA A 647 -24.70 19.78 -19.11
CA ALA A 647 -24.96 21.18 -18.80
C ALA A 647 -23.65 21.99 -18.83
N PRO A 648 -23.71 23.31 -19.11
CA PRO A 648 -22.51 24.13 -19.08
C PRO A 648 -21.88 24.15 -17.69
N SER A 649 -20.56 23.93 -17.62
CA SER A 649 -19.77 24.01 -16.39
C SER A 649 -19.24 25.43 -16.21
N LYS A 650 -19.21 25.89 -14.95
CA LYS A 650 -18.49 27.11 -14.53
C LYS A 650 -17.14 26.80 -13.91
N PHE A 651 -16.81 25.53 -13.85
CA PHE A 651 -15.48 25.04 -13.62
C PHE A 651 -14.79 25.04 -14.99
N PHE A 652 -13.53 25.47 -15.08
CA PHE A 652 -12.87 25.77 -16.37
C PHE A 652 -11.58 24.98 -16.62
N GLY A 653 -11.03 24.33 -15.62
CA GLY A 653 -9.91 23.40 -15.75
C GLY A 653 -10.23 22.12 -14.99
N GLN A 654 -9.69 20.99 -15.43
CA GLN A 654 -9.93 19.71 -14.80
C GLN A 654 -8.80 18.70 -15.03
N HIS A 655 -8.62 17.81 -14.06
CA HIS A 655 -7.72 16.67 -14.09
C HIS A 655 -8.50 15.35 -14.25
N GLY A 656 -7.86 14.19 -14.10
CA GLY A 656 -8.56 12.89 -14.13
C GLY A 656 -8.99 12.41 -15.53
N TYR A 657 -8.32 12.84 -16.60
CA TYR A 657 -8.44 12.26 -17.96
C TYR A 657 -7.47 11.07 -18.13
N LEU A 658 -7.11 10.64 -19.35
CA LEU A 658 -6.09 9.59 -19.49
C LEU A 658 -4.68 10.18 -19.19
N PRO A 659 -3.75 9.40 -18.60
CA PRO A 659 -2.43 9.93 -18.21
C PRO A 659 -1.62 10.52 -19.37
N ASP A 660 -1.75 9.95 -20.57
CA ASP A 660 -1.03 10.36 -21.78
C ASP A 660 -1.80 11.41 -22.63
N ASP A 661 -2.90 11.97 -22.12
CA ASP A 661 -3.63 13.02 -22.84
C ASP A 661 -2.80 14.31 -22.89
N VAL A 662 -2.18 14.57 -24.05
CA VAL A 662 -1.34 15.73 -24.31
C VAL A 662 -1.71 16.38 -25.65
N ASP A 663 -2.27 17.59 -25.58
CA ASP A 663 -2.54 18.47 -26.72
C ASP A 663 -2.32 19.93 -26.32
N LEU A 664 -1.05 20.35 -26.39
CA LEU A 664 -0.62 21.68 -25.97
C LEU A 664 -1.28 22.83 -26.76
N LYS A 665 -1.74 22.56 -27.99
CA LYS A 665 -2.41 23.58 -28.82
C LYS A 665 -3.76 23.98 -28.20
N HIS A 666 -4.43 23.03 -27.55
CA HIS A 666 -5.71 23.23 -26.89
C HIS A 666 -5.57 23.24 -25.36
N ASN A 667 -4.37 23.55 -24.84
CA ASN A 667 -4.06 23.63 -23.40
C ASN A 667 -4.26 22.31 -22.63
N ILE A 668 -4.09 21.15 -23.24
CA ILE A 668 -4.18 19.84 -22.56
C ILE A 668 -2.78 19.29 -22.32
N ASN A 669 -2.48 18.94 -21.07
CA ASN A 669 -1.29 18.17 -20.73
C ASN A 669 -1.52 17.46 -19.41
N MET A 670 -1.82 16.16 -19.43
CA MET A 670 -2.06 15.37 -18.22
C MET A 670 -0.80 14.88 -17.52
N HIS A 671 0.36 15.09 -18.13
CA HIS A 671 1.64 14.83 -17.47
C HIS A 671 1.85 15.81 -16.30
N ALA A 672 2.44 15.30 -15.24
CA ALA A 672 2.92 16.08 -14.11
C ALA A 672 4.33 16.63 -14.38
N THR A 673 4.76 17.66 -13.64
CA THR A 673 6.15 18.13 -13.73
C THR A 673 7.16 17.12 -13.16
N PHE A 674 8.40 17.17 -13.64
CA PHE A 674 9.54 16.51 -12.99
C PHE A 674 10.81 17.35 -13.17
N VAL A 675 11.38 17.80 -12.06
CA VAL A 675 12.66 18.49 -11.99
C VAL A 675 13.40 18.01 -10.74
N ALA A 676 14.66 17.60 -10.90
CA ALA A 676 15.51 17.24 -9.78
C ALA A 676 16.74 18.14 -9.72
N GLY A 677 17.30 18.36 -8.53
CA GLY A 677 18.57 19.06 -8.38
C GLY A 677 19.03 19.15 -6.93
N GLY A 678 20.34 19.25 -6.74
CA GLY A 678 20.97 19.17 -5.43
C GLY A 678 22.42 18.74 -5.55
N PRO A 679 23.13 18.59 -4.43
CA PRO A 679 24.53 18.21 -4.44
C PRO A 679 24.81 16.79 -4.94
N ASP A 680 23.86 15.85 -4.81
CA ASP A 680 24.01 14.44 -5.18
C ASP A 680 23.19 14.08 -6.46
N VAL A 681 22.64 15.10 -7.13
CA VAL A 681 21.90 14.99 -8.41
C VAL A 681 22.78 15.41 -9.60
N ALA A 682 22.89 14.54 -10.60
CA ALA A 682 23.56 14.79 -11.87
C ALA A 682 22.84 15.83 -12.73
N HIS A 683 23.60 16.57 -13.53
CA HIS A 683 23.02 17.39 -14.58
C HIS A 683 22.58 16.54 -15.78
N VAL A 684 21.26 16.40 -15.98
CA VAL A 684 20.66 15.65 -17.08
C VAL A 684 19.56 16.49 -17.74
N PRO A 685 19.82 17.15 -18.88
CA PRO A 685 18.88 18.10 -19.48
C PRO A 685 17.50 17.54 -19.80
N SER A 686 17.40 16.22 -20.04
CA SER A 686 16.16 15.54 -20.37
C SER A 686 16.26 14.05 -20.00
N VAL A 687 15.35 13.59 -19.14
CA VAL A 687 15.17 12.19 -18.73
C VAL A 687 13.87 11.69 -19.33
N ARG A 688 13.91 10.57 -20.06
CA ARG A 688 12.72 10.00 -20.71
C ARG A 688 12.03 8.96 -19.84
N GLY A 689 10.70 8.89 -19.96
CA GLY A 689 9.90 7.84 -19.33
C GLY A 689 10.02 7.84 -17.82
N VAL A 690 10.00 9.02 -17.22
CA VAL A 690 9.87 9.17 -15.76
C VAL A 690 8.41 8.88 -15.42
N ARG A 691 8.19 8.03 -14.42
CA ARG A 691 6.85 7.73 -13.89
C ARG A 691 6.75 8.20 -12.45
N ALA A 692 5.56 8.53 -12.00
CA ALA A 692 5.35 8.99 -10.63
C ALA A 692 5.83 7.99 -9.56
N VAL A 693 5.64 6.69 -9.82
CA VAL A 693 6.14 5.61 -8.96
C VAL A 693 7.66 5.61 -8.77
N ASP A 694 8.42 6.19 -9.71
CA ASP A 694 9.88 6.20 -9.65
C ASP A 694 10.41 7.21 -8.60
N LEU A 695 9.57 8.11 -8.08
CA LEU A 695 9.97 9.18 -7.16
C LEU A 695 10.37 8.66 -5.77
N ALA A 696 9.49 7.92 -5.08
CA ALA A 696 9.77 7.39 -3.75
C ALA A 696 11.05 6.53 -3.66
N PRO A 697 11.28 5.51 -4.52
CA PRO A 697 12.52 4.73 -4.45
C PRO A 697 13.76 5.57 -4.80
N THR A 698 13.64 6.55 -5.71
CA THR A 698 14.75 7.46 -6.02
C THR A 698 15.09 8.39 -4.85
N LEU A 699 14.07 8.92 -4.16
CA LEU A 699 14.24 9.76 -2.97
C LEU A 699 14.91 8.98 -1.84
N ALA A 700 14.51 7.72 -1.62
CA ALA A 700 15.08 6.86 -0.59
C ALA A 700 16.58 6.62 -0.80
N VAL A 701 16.99 6.34 -2.05
CA VAL A 701 18.40 6.15 -2.41
C VAL A 701 19.23 7.41 -2.20
N LEU A 702 18.73 8.58 -2.61
CA LEU A 702 19.37 9.88 -2.32
C LEU A 702 19.51 10.11 -0.81
N GLY A 703 18.47 9.76 -0.04
CA GLY A 703 18.43 9.90 1.41
C GLY A 703 19.19 8.84 2.20
N GLY A 704 19.75 7.82 1.52
CA GLY A 704 20.52 6.74 2.12
C GLY A 704 19.70 5.82 3.03
N PHE A 705 18.45 5.54 2.67
CA PHE A 705 17.57 4.58 3.33
C PHE A 705 16.86 3.67 2.32
N ASP A 706 16.23 2.61 2.80
CA ASP A 706 15.58 1.63 1.91
C ASP A 706 14.25 2.16 1.34
N PRO A 707 13.95 1.86 0.05
CA PRO A 707 12.66 2.18 -0.54
C PRO A 707 11.47 1.56 0.20
N PRO A 708 10.27 2.15 0.06
CA PRO A 708 9.05 1.53 0.57
C PRO A 708 8.89 0.09 0.08
N LEU A 709 8.46 -0.81 0.97
CA LEU A 709 8.34 -2.25 0.71
C LEU A 709 7.60 -2.55 -0.61
N GLN A 710 6.40 -1.97 -0.76
CA GLN A 710 5.53 -2.22 -1.91
C GLN A 710 5.81 -1.32 -3.12
N ALA A 711 6.93 -0.61 -3.18
CA ALA A 711 7.25 0.27 -4.31
C ALA A 711 7.42 -0.52 -5.62
N GLN A 712 6.75 -0.08 -6.68
CA GLN A 712 6.77 -0.66 -8.04
C GLN A 712 7.61 0.18 -9.02
N GLY A 713 8.01 1.39 -8.61
CA GLY A 713 8.89 2.26 -9.39
C GLY A 713 10.35 1.81 -9.38
N ARG A 714 11.09 2.27 -10.38
CA ARG A 714 12.54 2.08 -10.44
C ARG A 714 13.26 3.25 -9.78
N VAL A 715 14.46 2.99 -9.27
CA VAL A 715 15.41 4.05 -8.94
C VAL A 715 15.91 4.69 -10.24
N LEU A 716 15.75 6.01 -10.39
CA LEU A 716 16.22 6.77 -11.55
C LEU A 716 17.73 6.97 -11.49
N THR A 717 18.52 5.90 -11.59
CA THR A 717 19.99 5.95 -11.46
C THR A 717 20.63 6.96 -12.41
N SER A 718 20.02 7.24 -13.57
CA SER A 718 20.52 8.24 -14.51
C SER A 718 20.62 9.67 -13.94
N ILE A 719 19.86 10.01 -12.90
CA ILE A 719 19.86 11.36 -12.31
C ILE A 719 20.79 11.47 -11.09
N LEU A 720 21.37 10.37 -10.62
CA LEU A 720 22.30 10.38 -9.51
C LEU A 720 23.69 10.79 -10.02
N ASP A 721 24.40 11.65 -9.30
CA ASP A 721 25.73 12.16 -9.69
C ASP A 721 26.76 11.04 -9.96
N ASP A 722 26.64 9.94 -9.23
CA ASP A 722 27.43 8.72 -9.36
C ASP A 722 26.61 7.51 -9.85
N GLY A 723 25.48 7.77 -10.50
CA GLY A 723 24.52 6.76 -10.96
C GLY A 723 25.08 5.58 -11.75
N HIS A 724 26.20 5.78 -12.45
CA HIS A 724 26.94 4.73 -13.16
C HIS A 724 27.49 3.62 -12.25
N ARG A 725 27.58 3.89 -10.93
CA ARG A 725 27.94 2.90 -9.91
C ARG A 725 26.82 1.89 -9.66
N TYR A 726 25.58 2.24 -9.96
CA TYR A 726 24.42 1.44 -9.64
C TYR A 726 23.92 0.60 -10.82
N SER A 727 23.29 -0.51 -10.50
CA SER A 727 22.57 -1.38 -11.43
C SER A 727 21.39 -2.04 -10.72
N THR A 728 20.37 -2.43 -11.46
CA THR A 728 19.18 -3.10 -10.90
C THR A 728 19.35 -4.62 -10.90
N GLY A 729 18.53 -5.28 -10.09
CA GLY A 729 18.33 -6.71 -10.06
C GLY A 729 16.94 -7.07 -9.56
N GLN A 730 16.54 -8.32 -9.79
CA GLN A 730 15.27 -8.86 -9.32
C GLN A 730 15.48 -10.26 -8.75
N LEU A 731 14.80 -10.59 -7.66
CA LEU A 731 14.62 -11.96 -7.20
C LEU A 731 13.14 -12.32 -7.32
N LEU A 732 12.86 -13.50 -7.85
CA LEU A 732 11.52 -14.07 -7.89
C LEU A 732 11.55 -15.38 -7.12
N ALA A 733 10.90 -15.44 -5.96
CA ALA A 733 11.01 -16.60 -5.09
C ALA A 733 9.70 -17.36 -4.90
N VAL A 734 9.81 -18.66 -4.68
CA VAL A 734 8.70 -19.56 -4.35
C VAL A 734 9.14 -20.46 -3.20
N ASN A 735 8.19 -20.89 -2.37
CA ASN A 735 8.43 -21.74 -1.21
C ASN A 735 7.26 -22.72 -1.04
N ASP A 736 7.51 -23.85 -0.38
CA ASP A 736 6.46 -24.78 0.07
C ASP A 736 5.53 -25.23 -1.08
N VAL A 737 6.14 -25.61 -2.22
CA VAL A 737 5.40 -26.09 -3.40
C VAL A 737 4.61 -27.36 -3.03
N HIS A 738 5.19 -28.25 -2.21
CA HIS A 738 4.57 -29.49 -1.75
C HIS A 738 3.88 -30.29 -2.86
N GLY A 739 4.51 -30.37 -4.03
CA GLY A 739 3.96 -31.07 -5.19
C GLY A 739 2.57 -30.63 -5.67
N ASN A 740 2.15 -29.40 -5.38
CA ASN A 740 0.90 -28.85 -5.89
C ASN A 740 1.03 -28.51 -7.39
N LEU A 741 0.69 -29.49 -8.23
CA LEU A 741 0.75 -29.38 -9.68
C LEU A 741 -0.47 -28.65 -10.28
N THR A 742 -1.65 -28.84 -9.67
CA THR A 742 -2.92 -28.23 -10.09
C THR A 742 -3.37 -27.19 -9.06
N ASP A 743 -4.37 -26.41 -9.45
CA ASP A 743 -5.08 -25.44 -8.62
C ASP A 743 -6.35 -26.02 -7.98
N ASP A 744 -6.60 -27.33 -8.14
CA ASP A 744 -7.78 -28.01 -7.63
C ASP A 744 -7.92 -27.85 -6.11
N GLY A 745 -8.97 -27.14 -5.69
CA GLY A 745 -9.25 -26.88 -4.27
C GLY A 745 -8.31 -25.88 -3.62
N LEU A 746 -7.41 -25.24 -4.37
CA LEU A 746 -6.53 -24.20 -3.85
C LEU A 746 -7.24 -22.86 -3.83
N THR A 747 -7.18 -22.18 -2.70
CA THR A 747 -7.68 -20.83 -2.55
C THR A 747 -6.62 -19.97 -1.89
N TYR A 748 -6.46 -18.75 -2.39
CA TYR A 748 -5.66 -17.71 -1.75
C TYR A 748 -6.59 -16.68 -1.13
N ALA A 749 -6.36 -16.37 0.14
CA ALA A 749 -6.97 -15.24 0.80
C ALA A 749 -5.90 -14.16 0.90
N ASP A 750 -6.09 -13.07 0.16
CA ASP A 750 -5.21 -11.92 0.22
C ASP A 750 -5.27 -11.32 1.62
N PRO A 751 -4.15 -11.35 2.39
CA PRO A 751 -4.12 -10.83 3.76
C PRO A 751 -4.36 -9.32 3.81
N TYR A 752 -4.20 -8.63 2.68
CA TYR A 752 -4.42 -7.20 2.56
C TYR A 752 -5.90 -6.86 2.38
N SER A 753 -6.46 -7.26 1.23
CA SER A 753 -7.80 -6.85 0.83
C SER A 753 -8.91 -7.71 1.43
N GLY A 754 -8.56 -8.90 1.96
CA GLY A 754 -9.53 -9.94 2.33
C GLY A 754 -10.16 -10.64 1.13
N ALA A 755 -9.73 -10.31 -0.10
CA ALA A 755 -10.11 -10.99 -1.31
C ALA A 755 -9.80 -12.48 -1.22
N ARG A 756 -10.72 -13.32 -1.70
CA ARG A 756 -10.56 -14.78 -1.68
C ARG A 756 -11.00 -15.37 -3.02
N ASP A 757 -10.08 -16.04 -3.71
CA ASP A 757 -10.35 -16.66 -5.01
C ASP A 757 -9.38 -17.84 -5.27
N THR A 758 -9.63 -18.61 -6.34
CA THR A 758 -8.76 -19.69 -6.80
C THR A 758 -7.41 -19.12 -7.24
N ALA A 759 -6.35 -19.72 -6.73
CA ALA A 759 -4.98 -19.33 -7.03
C ALA A 759 -4.06 -20.55 -6.98
N GLY A 760 -2.99 -20.50 -7.77
CA GLY A 760 -1.99 -21.55 -7.86
C GLY A 760 -2.02 -22.31 -9.18
N GLY A 761 -1.58 -23.56 -9.13
CA GLY A 761 -1.23 -24.36 -10.29
C GLY A 761 0.18 -24.02 -10.78
N ILE A 762 1.08 -25.02 -10.77
CA ILE A 762 2.50 -24.79 -11.07
C ILE A 762 2.73 -24.26 -12.50
N ALA A 763 1.86 -24.62 -13.45
CA ALA A 763 1.92 -24.11 -14.81
C ALA A 763 1.44 -22.64 -14.92
N THR A 764 0.45 -22.24 -14.12
CA THR A 764 0.02 -20.85 -14.03
C THR A 764 1.09 -19.99 -13.36
N LEU A 765 1.64 -20.46 -12.24
CA LEU A 765 2.79 -19.85 -11.57
C LEU A 765 3.96 -19.63 -12.54
N ALA A 766 4.29 -20.63 -13.37
CA ALA A 766 5.34 -20.49 -14.39
C ALA A 766 5.09 -19.30 -15.34
N THR A 767 3.84 -19.10 -15.79
CA THR A 767 3.48 -17.92 -16.61
C THR A 767 3.68 -16.61 -15.85
N TYR A 768 3.30 -16.54 -14.57
CA TYR A 768 3.51 -15.33 -13.75
C TYR A 768 4.99 -15.01 -13.58
N LEU A 769 5.82 -16.01 -13.24
CA LEU A 769 7.26 -15.84 -13.11
C LEU A 769 7.91 -15.39 -14.42
N GLU A 770 7.53 -15.97 -15.56
CA GLU A 770 8.05 -15.56 -16.87
C GLU A 770 7.66 -14.12 -17.23
N ARG A 771 6.43 -13.68 -16.90
CA ARG A 771 5.99 -12.29 -17.09
C ARG A 771 6.79 -11.32 -16.22
N ALA A 772 6.98 -11.63 -14.94
CA ALA A 772 7.76 -10.80 -14.04
C ALA A 772 9.24 -10.72 -14.49
N LYS A 773 9.83 -11.87 -14.86
CA LYS A 773 11.20 -11.99 -15.37
C LYS A 773 11.42 -11.24 -16.68
N ALA A 774 10.42 -11.11 -17.53
CA ALA A 774 10.53 -10.40 -18.81
C ALA A 774 10.85 -8.89 -18.63
N THR A 775 10.67 -8.33 -17.44
CA THR A 775 10.99 -6.93 -17.14
C THR A 775 12.51 -6.65 -17.04
N ASP A 776 13.30 -7.60 -16.53
CA ASP A 776 14.77 -7.52 -16.43
C ASP A 776 15.44 -8.91 -16.55
N PRO A 777 15.27 -9.63 -17.67
CA PRO A 777 15.62 -11.05 -17.77
C PRO A 777 17.11 -11.36 -17.58
N ALA A 778 17.98 -10.35 -17.73
CA ALA A 778 19.43 -10.50 -17.56
C ALA A 778 19.87 -10.39 -16.09
N ASN A 779 19.05 -9.80 -15.22
CA ASN A 779 19.37 -9.57 -13.81
C ASN A 779 18.30 -10.12 -12.85
N THR A 780 17.38 -10.96 -13.35
CA THR A 780 16.44 -11.72 -12.53
C THR A 780 17.04 -13.06 -12.11
N VAL A 781 16.92 -13.42 -10.83
CA VAL A 781 17.25 -14.74 -10.29
C VAL A 781 15.98 -15.37 -9.71
N THR A 782 15.62 -16.55 -10.20
CA THR A 782 14.49 -17.33 -9.63
C THR A 782 14.95 -18.23 -8.50
N VAL A 783 14.31 -18.16 -7.33
CA VAL A 783 14.71 -18.86 -6.10
C VAL A 783 13.62 -19.81 -5.64
N GLU A 784 13.99 -21.00 -5.23
CA GLU A 784 13.12 -21.97 -4.57
C GLU A 784 13.60 -22.12 -3.10
N ALA A 785 12.70 -21.97 -2.14
CA ALA A 785 13.05 -21.84 -0.73
C ALA A 785 12.75 -23.10 0.11
N GLY A 786 12.76 -24.29 -0.49
CA GLY A 786 12.57 -25.58 0.18
C GLY A 786 11.12 -26.04 0.26
N ASP A 787 10.95 -27.31 0.62
CA ASP A 787 9.68 -28.05 0.56
C ASP A 787 9.09 -28.04 -0.86
N MET A 788 9.94 -28.38 -1.83
CA MET A 788 9.54 -28.69 -3.20
C MET A 788 8.61 -29.90 -3.20
N VAL A 789 8.95 -30.89 -2.37
CA VAL A 789 8.33 -32.22 -2.31
C VAL A 789 7.73 -32.49 -0.93
N GLY A 790 7.15 -33.68 -0.75
CA GLY A 790 6.58 -34.12 0.52
C GLY A 790 5.23 -33.45 0.83
N ALA A 791 4.47 -34.09 1.73
CA ALA A 791 3.05 -33.77 2.00
C ALA A 791 2.19 -33.54 0.73
N SER A 792 2.57 -34.15 -0.39
CA SER A 792 2.12 -33.73 -1.71
C SER A 792 0.78 -34.33 -2.12
N PRO A 793 -0.06 -33.62 -2.90
CA PRO A 793 -1.25 -34.18 -3.52
C PRO A 793 -0.94 -35.42 -4.36
N PRO A 794 -1.93 -36.30 -4.61
CA PRO A 794 -1.68 -37.59 -5.23
C PRO A 794 -1.08 -37.50 -6.64
N ALA A 795 -1.37 -36.44 -7.38
CA ALA A 795 -0.79 -36.19 -8.71
C ALA A 795 0.75 -36.14 -8.70
N SER A 796 1.35 -35.71 -7.59
CA SER A 796 2.80 -35.70 -7.37
C SER A 796 3.25 -36.87 -6.49
N GLY A 797 2.60 -37.07 -5.34
CA GLY A 797 3.05 -38.01 -4.31
C GLY A 797 3.05 -39.48 -4.74
N LEU A 798 2.09 -39.91 -5.57
CA LEU A 798 2.06 -41.28 -6.13
C LEU A 798 3.22 -41.56 -7.08
N LEU A 799 3.84 -40.50 -7.61
CA LEU A 799 4.98 -40.58 -8.53
C LEU A 799 6.28 -40.14 -7.85
N ARG A 800 6.32 -40.22 -6.51
CA ARG A 800 7.48 -39.87 -5.67
C ARG A 800 8.00 -38.45 -5.93
N ASP A 801 7.08 -37.55 -6.26
CA ASP A 801 7.32 -36.13 -6.52
C ASP A 801 8.21 -35.81 -7.74
N LYS A 802 8.49 -36.81 -8.58
CA LYS A 802 9.20 -36.60 -9.85
C LYS A 802 8.55 -35.52 -10.74
N PRO A 803 7.22 -35.48 -10.94
CA PRO A 803 6.62 -34.46 -11.81
C PRO A 803 6.86 -33.03 -11.31
N THR A 804 6.93 -32.84 -10.00
CA THR A 804 7.19 -31.52 -9.39
C THR A 804 8.62 -31.08 -9.64
N LEU A 805 9.59 -31.97 -9.44
CA LEU A 805 11.00 -31.70 -9.75
C LEU A 805 11.20 -31.43 -11.26
N ASP A 806 10.49 -32.17 -12.12
CA ASP A 806 10.49 -31.96 -13.57
C ASP A 806 9.89 -30.59 -13.94
N ALA A 807 8.80 -30.19 -13.29
CA ALA A 807 8.17 -28.89 -13.49
C ALA A 807 9.08 -27.73 -13.05
N LEU A 808 9.71 -27.82 -11.88
CA LEU A 808 10.69 -26.82 -11.40
C LEU A 808 11.90 -26.72 -12.34
N ASN A 809 12.36 -27.85 -12.88
CA ASN A 809 13.38 -27.86 -13.93
C ASN A 809 12.92 -27.16 -15.22
N ALA A 810 11.67 -27.36 -15.64
CA ALA A 810 11.10 -26.72 -16.83
C ALA A 810 10.85 -25.22 -16.66
N MET A 811 10.56 -24.77 -15.43
CA MET A 811 10.44 -23.36 -15.04
C MET A 811 11.78 -22.62 -15.05
N GLY A 812 12.90 -23.34 -15.01
CA GLY A 812 14.23 -22.73 -15.07
C GLY A 812 14.62 -21.96 -13.81
N ILE A 813 14.30 -22.52 -12.64
CA ILE A 813 14.77 -22.04 -11.33
C ILE A 813 16.30 -21.88 -11.34
N ASP A 814 16.82 -20.88 -10.63
CA ASP A 814 18.24 -20.54 -10.63
C ASP A 814 19.00 -21.06 -9.40
N VAL A 815 18.34 -21.11 -8.24
CA VAL A 815 18.87 -21.53 -6.94
C VAL A 815 17.74 -22.14 -6.12
N GLY A 816 18.02 -23.23 -5.41
CA GLY A 816 17.12 -23.85 -4.43
C GLY A 816 17.78 -24.01 -3.05
N THR A 817 17.00 -24.27 -2.02
CA THR A 817 17.51 -24.77 -0.72
C THR A 817 16.78 -26.07 -0.35
N LEU A 818 17.18 -26.70 0.75
CA LEU A 818 16.42 -27.80 1.35
C LEU A 818 15.40 -27.25 2.35
N GLY A 819 14.19 -27.79 2.31
CA GLY A 819 13.23 -27.77 3.40
C GLY A 819 13.24 -29.07 4.19
N ASN A 820 12.33 -29.17 5.17
CA ASN A 820 12.26 -30.36 6.01
C ASN A 820 11.70 -31.55 5.22
N HIS A 821 10.73 -31.34 4.32
CA HIS A 821 10.05 -32.41 3.61
C HIS A 821 10.90 -33.08 2.51
N GLU A 822 12.02 -32.48 2.11
CA GLU A 822 13.04 -33.20 1.33
C GLU A 822 13.60 -34.43 2.08
N PHE A 823 13.53 -34.46 3.42
CA PHE A 823 14.03 -35.55 4.26
C PHE A 823 13.00 -36.64 4.59
N ASP A 824 11.74 -36.52 4.13
CA ASP A 824 10.65 -37.46 4.41
C ASP A 824 11.04 -38.93 4.11
N ARG A 825 11.82 -39.14 3.05
CA ARG A 825 12.25 -40.47 2.58
C ARG A 825 13.72 -40.77 2.88
N GLY A 826 14.32 -39.99 3.76
CA GLY A 826 15.71 -40.13 4.18
C GLY A 826 16.73 -39.41 3.30
N VAL A 827 17.88 -39.12 3.90
CA VAL A 827 19.01 -38.40 3.24
C VAL A 827 19.42 -39.02 1.90
N THR A 828 19.36 -40.35 1.75
CA THR A 828 19.78 -41.01 0.50
C THR A 828 18.81 -40.72 -0.65
N GLU A 829 17.51 -40.73 -0.39
CA GLU A 829 16.50 -40.45 -1.41
C GLU A 829 16.49 -38.97 -1.78
N MET A 830 16.59 -38.09 -0.78
CA MET A 830 16.78 -36.65 -0.98
C MET A 830 17.94 -36.37 -1.96
N LEU A 831 19.10 -37.00 -1.73
CA LEU A 831 20.26 -36.84 -2.61
C LEU A 831 19.99 -37.36 -4.04
N ARG A 832 19.09 -38.32 -4.24
CA ARG A 832 18.67 -38.79 -5.58
C ARG A 832 17.69 -37.81 -6.25
N GLN A 833 16.76 -37.24 -5.50
CA GLN A 833 15.88 -36.20 -6.00
C GLN A 833 16.69 -34.98 -6.49
N VAL A 834 17.73 -34.60 -5.75
CA VAL A 834 18.62 -33.48 -6.14
C VAL A 834 19.58 -33.86 -7.26
N ASN A 835 20.36 -34.95 -7.10
CA ASN A 835 21.47 -35.26 -8.00
C ASN A 835 21.10 -36.16 -9.18
N GLY A 836 19.85 -36.61 -9.23
CA GLY A 836 19.36 -37.62 -10.16
C GLY A 836 19.74 -39.05 -9.75
N GLY A 837 19.05 -40.01 -10.36
CA GLY A 837 19.30 -41.43 -10.18
C GLY A 837 18.04 -42.21 -9.85
N GLN A 838 18.16 -43.54 -9.83
CA GLN A 838 17.06 -44.43 -9.50
C GLN A 838 16.64 -44.24 -8.04
N SER A 839 15.35 -44.15 -7.78
CA SER A 839 14.79 -44.08 -6.43
C SER A 839 15.16 -45.33 -5.63
N THR A 840 15.43 -45.14 -4.34
CA THR A 840 15.73 -46.21 -3.38
C THR A 840 14.48 -46.83 -2.77
N VAL A 841 13.35 -46.12 -2.87
CA VAL A 841 12.05 -46.56 -2.35
C VAL A 841 11.12 -47.08 -3.45
N ASP A 842 11.32 -46.66 -4.71
CA ASP A 842 10.57 -47.14 -5.87
C ASP A 842 11.47 -47.32 -7.09
N SER A 843 11.88 -48.56 -7.37
CA SER A 843 12.77 -48.87 -8.50
C SER A 843 12.21 -48.52 -9.88
N SER A 844 10.90 -48.23 -10.01
CA SER A 844 10.29 -47.78 -11.26
C SER A 844 10.51 -46.28 -11.53
N ILE A 845 10.86 -45.51 -10.51
CA ILE A 845 11.13 -44.07 -10.61
C ILE A 845 12.63 -43.83 -10.77
N THR A 846 12.97 -42.98 -11.74
CA THR A 846 14.33 -42.43 -11.90
C THR A 846 14.21 -40.92 -11.95
N PHE A 847 14.85 -40.25 -11.00
CA PHE A 847 14.90 -38.79 -10.95
C PHE A 847 15.92 -38.27 -11.96
N ASP A 848 15.52 -37.21 -12.65
CA ASP A 848 16.47 -36.38 -13.37
C ASP A 848 17.18 -35.47 -12.37
N LYS A 849 18.41 -35.09 -12.68
CA LYS A 849 19.14 -34.14 -11.85
C LYS A 849 18.44 -32.78 -11.90
N LEU A 850 18.34 -32.09 -10.76
CA LEU A 850 17.93 -30.68 -10.74
C LEU A 850 18.93 -29.82 -11.52
N ASN A 851 18.42 -28.99 -12.42
CA ASN A 851 19.21 -28.13 -13.30
C ASN A 851 19.73 -26.87 -12.60
N PHE A 852 19.38 -26.70 -11.32
CA PHE A 852 19.83 -25.62 -10.46
C PHE A 852 20.56 -26.15 -9.22
N PRO A 853 21.52 -25.39 -8.66
CA PRO A 853 22.15 -25.73 -7.40
C PRO A 853 21.14 -25.63 -6.25
N VAL A 854 21.02 -26.73 -5.50
CA VAL A 854 20.41 -26.74 -4.18
C VAL A 854 21.53 -26.51 -3.15
N VAL A 855 21.39 -25.47 -2.34
CA VAL A 855 22.40 -25.02 -1.38
C VAL A 855 21.91 -25.25 0.05
N ASP A 856 22.82 -25.63 0.95
CA ASP A 856 22.51 -25.74 2.38
C ASP A 856 23.79 -25.68 3.24
N ALA A 857 23.80 -24.75 4.21
CA ALA A 857 24.96 -24.49 5.05
C ALA A 857 24.90 -25.15 6.43
N ASN A 858 23.72 -25.56 6.91
CA ASN A 858 23.50 -25.94 8.31
C ASN A 858 23.16 -27.42 8.51
N VAL A 859 22.95 -28.19 7.44
CA VAL A 859 22.86 -29.65 7.45
C VAL A 859 24.26 -30.25 7.38
N ILE A 860 24.75 -30.75 8.51
CA ILE A 860 26.11 -31.24 8.66
C ILE A 860 26.12 -32.77 8.58
N SER A 861 26.99 -33.32 7.73
CA SER A 861 27.23 -34.77 7.68
C SER A 861 28.02 -35.24 8.90
N ASP A 862 27.45 -36.18 9.67
CA ASP A 862 28.11 -36.78 10.84
C ASP A 862 29.44 -37.45 10.48
N ALA A 863 29.52 -38.00 9.27
CA ALA A 863 30.71 -38.69 8.78
C ALA A 863 31.89 -37.75 8.51
N THR A 864 31.63 -36.48 8.18
CA THR A 864 32.66 -35.53 7.74
C THR A 864 32.81 -34.30 8.62
N GLY A 865 31.79 -33.97 9.43
CA GLY A 865 31.72 -32.73 10.20
C GLY A 865 31.63 -31.47 9.33
N LYS A 866 31.18 -31.61 8.08
CA LYS A 866 31.04 -30.53 7.09
C LYS A 866 29.62 -30.48 6.54
N PRO A 867 29.19 -29.35 5.94
CA PRO A 867 27.92 -29.28 5.22
C PRO A 867 27.77 -30.45 4.24
N LEU A 868 26.61 -31.10 4.26
CA LEU A 868 26.28 -32.21 3.37
C LEU A 868 26.23 -31.75 1.91
N MET A 869 25.71 -30.54 1.70
CA MET A 869 25.60 -29.89 0.40
C MET A 869 26.57 -28.70 0.30
N ASN A 870 26.63 -28.08 -0.88
CA ASN A 870 27.34 -26.81 -1.00
C ASN A 870 26.58 -25.74 -0.19
N PRO A 871 27.26 -24.99 0.69
CA PRO A 871 26.58 -24.02 1.55
C PRO A 871 25.99 -22.82 0.81
N TYR A 872 26.50 -22.53 -0.39
CA TYR A 872 26.09 -21.38 -1.18
C TYR A 872 26.34 -21.58 -2.67
N THR A 873 25.75 -20.70 -3.46
CA THR A 873 26.09 -20.48 -4.87
C THR A 873 26.21 -18.98 -5.14
N ILE A 874 27.01 -18.59 -6.12
CA ILE A 874 27.20 -17.18 -6.49
C ILE A 874 26.59 -16.96 -7.87
N LYS A 875 25.65 -16.02 -7.97
CA LYS A 875 25.09 -15.53 -9.24
C LYS A 875 25.54 -14.09 -9.46
N ARG A 876 25.54 -13.63 -10.71
CA ARG A 876 25.78 -12.21 -11.01
C ARG A 876 24.44 -11.52 -11.20
N VAL A 877 24.21 -10.46 -10.42
CA VAL A 877 23.01 -9.61 -10.50
C VAL A 877 23.47 -8.18 -10.68
N GLY A 878 23.06 -7.50 -11.76
CA GLY A 878 23.58 -6.17 -12.09
C GLY A 878 25.11 -6.14 -12.31
N GLY A 879 25.73 -7.29 -12.56
CA GLY A 879 27.18 -7.45 -12.62
C GLY A 879 27.90 -7.59 -11.27
N VAL A 880 27.20 -7.51 -10.14
CA VAL A 880 27.73 -7.78 -8.79
C VAL A 880 27.59 -9.26 -8.45
N PRO A 881 28.64 -9.92 -7.89
CA PRO A 881 28.52 -11.28 -7.38
C PRO A 881 27.66 -11.30 -6.11
N VAL A 882 26.54 -12.01 -6.15
CA VAL A 882 25.62 -12.20 -5.03
C VAL A 882 25.66 -13.66 -4.62
N ALA A 883 25.97 -13.91 -3.34
CA ALA A 883 25.93 -15.24 -2.76
C ALA A 883 24.55 -15.54 -2.20
N PHE A 884 23.99 -16.67 -2.62
CA PHE A 884 22.76 -17.26 -2.09
C PHE A 884 23.16 -18.37 -1.14
N ILE A 885 22.85 -18.22 0.14
CA ILE A 885 23.27 -19.11 1.22
C ILE A 885 22.03 -19.83 1.75
N GLY A 886 22.02 -21.16 1.67
CA GLY A 886 20.87 -21.99 2.08
C GLY A 886 20.93 -22.39 3.55
N ALA A 887 19.77 -22.57 4.17
CA ALA A 887 19.64 -23.24 5.46
C ALA A 887 18.25 -23.89 5.61
N THR A 888 18.18 -25.04 6.29
CA THR A 888 16.94 -25.73 6.66
C THR A 888 16.66 -25.57 8.15
N THR A 889 15.39 -25.47 8.55
CA THR A 889 15.02 -25.42 9.97
C THR A 889 15.69 -26.52 10.79
N VAL A 890 16.29 -26.14 11.93
CA VAL A 890 16.89 -27.10 12.89
C VAL A 890 15.87 -28.05 13.50
N THR A 891 14.58 -27.76 13.35
CA THR A 891 13.49 -28.59 13.87
C THR A 891 13.16 -29.77 12.96
N THR A 892 13.79 -29.89 11.79
CA THR A 892 13.58 -30.99 10.84
C THR A 892 13.56 -32.39 11.49
N PRO A 893 14.50 -32.77 12.40
CA PRO A 893 14.48 -34.08 13.04
C PRO A 893 13.22 -34.38 13.88
N THR A 894 12.45 -33.35 14.27
CA THR A 894 11.18 -33.51 15.00
C THR A 894 9.94 -33.46 14.11
N ILE A 895 10.11 -33.18 12.81
CA ILE A 895 9.04 -32.97 11.82
C ILE A 895 8.93 -34.13 10.83
N VAL A 896 10.05 -34.76 10.47
CA VAL A 896 10.06 -35.89 9.53
C VAL A 896 10.00 -37.24 10.24
N THR A 897 9.68 -38.29 9.48
CA THR A 897 9.63 -39.67 9.99
C THR A 897 10.96 -40.06 10.67
N THR A 898 10.85 -40.81 11.77
CA THR A 898 11.98 -41.26 12.57
C THR A 898 13.06 -41.92 11.73
N GLY A 899 14.29 -41.40 11.83
CA GLY A 899 15.44 -41.88 11.07
C GLY A 899 15.62 -41.22 9.69
N GLY A 900 14.70 -40.36 9.24
CA GLY A 900 14.83 -39.60 7.98
C GLY A 900 16.09 -38.72 7.92
N THR A 901 16.57 -38.26 9.08
CA THR A 901 17.79 -37.45 9.22
C THR A 901 19.03 -38.26 9.63
N THR A 902 18.99 -39.60 9.56
CA THR A 902 20.13 -40.45 9.96
C THR A 902 21.40 -40.10 9.19
N GLY A 903 22.49 -39.83 9.93
CA GLY A 903 23.80 -39.50 9.37
C GLY A 903 24.03 -38.00 9.12
N VAL A 904 23.06 -37.15 9.50
CA VAL A 904 23.22 -35.69 9.53
C VAL A 904 22.70 -35.10 10.84
N HIS A 905 23.20 -33.92 11.19
CA HIS A 905 22.63 -33.06 12.23
C HIS A 905 22.53 -31.62 11.74
N PHE A 906 21.66 -30.84 12.37
CA PHE A 906 21.34 -29.48 11.99
C PHE A 906 21.93 -28.51 13.02
N ILE A 907 22.69 -27.53 12.56
CA ILE A 907 23.20 -26.44 13.41
C ILE A 907 22.35 -25.17 13.22
N ASP A 908 22.49 -24.22 14.15
CA ASP A 908 21.78 -22.92 14.08
C ASP A 908 22.01 -22.22 12.73
N GLU A 909 20.91 -21.79 12.12
CA GLU A 909 20.81 -21.27 10.75
C GLU A 909 21.61 -19.97 10.62
N ALA A 910 21.38 -19.00 11.52
CA ALA A 910 22.10 -17.74 11.52
C ALA A 910 23.60 -17.93 11.74
N THR A 911 23.99 -18.84 12.64
CA THR A 911 25.39 -19.20 12.89
C THR A 911 26.05 -19.78 11.64
N ALA A 912 25.39 -20.70 10.95
CA ALA A 912 25.90 -21.30 9.72
C ALA A 912 26.04 -20.25 8.60
N ILE A 913 25.00 -19.45 8.37
CA ILE A 913 24.99 -18.40 7.35
C ILE A 913 26.09 -17.37 7.61
N ASN A 914 26.22 -16.88 8.84
CA ASN A 914 27.25 -15.91 9.21
C ASN A 914 28.67 -16.47 9.08
N GLY A 915 28.85 -17.79 9.28
CA GLY A 915 30.11 -18.47 9.00
C GLY A 915 30.49 -18.40 7.51
N VAL A 916 29.52 -18.62 6.63
CA VAL A 916 29.69 -18.54 5.18
C VAL A 916 29.92 -17.10 4.70
N VAL A 917 29.18 -16.13 5.25
CA VAL A 917 29.38 -14.69 4.98
C VAL A 917 30.84 -14.31 5.23
N LYS A 918 31.37 -14.59 6.43
CA LYS A 918 32.78 -14.29 6.76
C LYS A 918 33.78 -14.95 5.83
N GLN A 919 33.54 -16.21 5.44
CA GLN A 919 34.38 -16.91 4.47
C GLN A 919 34.40 -16.19 3.11
N LEU A 920 33.23 -15.74 2.64
CA LEU A 920 33.04 -15.14 1.33
C LEU A 920 33.50 -13.68 1.25
N GLU A 921 33.38 -12.92 2.34
CA GLU A 921 33.96 -11.59 2.44
C GLU A 921 35.47 -11.61 2.26
N HIS A 922 36.16 -12.59 2.87
CA HIS A 922 37.59 -12.81 2.64
C HIS A 922 37.93 -13.18 1.18
N ALA A 923 36.96 -13.70 0.43
CA ALA A 923 37.07 -14.00 -0.99
C ALA A 923 36.60 -12.86 -1.92
N GLY A 924 36.19 -11.71 -1.37
CA GLY A 924 35.79 -10.52 -2.12
C GLY A 924 34.33 -10.51 -2.59
N VAL A 925 33.45 -11.28 -1.95
CA VAL A 925 31.99 -11.22 -2.17
C VAL A 925 31.36 -10.47 -0.99
N HIS A 926 30.51 -9.48 -1.27
CA HIS A 926 29.95 -8.57 -0.26
C HIS A 926 28.42 -8.38 -0.38
N ALA A 927 27.75 -9.17 -1.22
CA ALA A 927 26.31 -9.15 -1.38
C ALA A 927 25.75 -10.55 -1.07
N PHE A 928 24.81 -10.62 -0.12
CA PHE A 928 24.32 -11.88 0.42
C PHE A 928 22.79 -11.92 0.48
N VAL A 929 22.23 -13.05 0.05
CA VAL A 929 20.84 -13.44 0.18
C VAL A 929 20.80 -14.74 0.96
N ALA A 930 20.05 -14.77 2.06
CA ALA A 930 19.76 -16.00 2.79
C ALA A 930 18.49 -16.64 2.20
N VAL A 931 18.54 -17.94 1.92
CA VAL A 931 17.39 -18.75 1.47
C VAL A 931 17.15 -19.77 2.56
N VAL A 932 16.20 -19.50 3.45
CA VAL A 932 16.03 -20.22 4.71
C VAL A 932 14.66 -20.88 4.72
N HIS A 933 14.63 -22.20 4.89
CA HIS A 933 13.39 -22.94 5.10
C HIS A 933 13.05 -22.98 6.60
N GLU A 934 12.67 -21.81 7.11
CA GLU A 934 12.14 -21.56 8.45
C GLU A 934 11.15 -20.40 8.31
N GLY A 935 10.13 -20.33 9.18
CA GLY A 935 8.99 -19.44 8.96
C GLY A 935 8.54 -18.66 10.18
N GLY A 936 7.51 -17.84 9.96
CA GLY A 936 6.83 -17.04 10.97
C GLY A 936 5.63 -16.32 10.37
N SER A 937 4.91 -15.54 11.17
CA SER A 937 3.74 -14.77 10.74
C SER A 937 3.97 -13.27 10.89
N GLN A 938 3.39 -12.48 9.99
CA GLN A 938 3.39 -11.03 10.10
C GLN A 938 2.20 -10.56 10.95
N SER A 939 2.44 -9.65 11.90
CA SER A 939 1.42 -9.18 12.85
C SER A 939 0.24 -8.48 12.17
N THR A 940 0.55 -7.69 11.14
CA THR A 940 -0.38 -6.82 10.41
C THR A 940 0.15 -6.65 8.99
N TYR A 941 -0.72 -6.66 8.00
CA TYR A 941 -0.36 -6.54 6.58
C TYR A 941 -0.95 -5.24 6.04
N PRO A 942 -0.21 -4.44 5.24
CA PRO A 942 1.08 -4.72 4.58
C PRO A 942 2.28 -4.18 5.37
N VAL A 943 2.04 -3.60 6.55
CA VAL A 943 3.07 -3.03 7.42
C VAL A 943 2.90 -3.63 8.81
N GLY A 944 3.92 -4.36 9.27
CA GLY A 944 3.90 -5.04 10.56
C GLY A 944 5.25 -5.65 10.89
N VAL A 945 5.33 -6.38 12.00
CA VAL A 945 6.54 -7.11 12.40
C VAL A 945 6.34 -8.61 12.16
N VAL A 946 7.42 -9.31 11.83
CA VAL A 946 7.43 -10.77 11.77
C VAL A 946 7.73 -11.34 13.16
N ASN A 947 7.11 -12.46 13.51
CA ASN A 947 7.30 -13.17 14.78
C ASN A 947 8.06 -14.51 14.59
N ASP A 948 8.06 -15.36 15.61
CA ASP A 948 8.61 -16.71 15.62
C ASP A 948 10.12 -16.79 15.30
N ARG A 949 10.63 -18.00 14.95
CA ARG A 949 12.07 -18.25 14.77
C ARG A 949 12.68 -17.42 13.64
N VAL A 950 11.93 -17.14 12.57
CA VAL A 950 12.45 -16.35 11.45
C VAL A 950 12.83 -14.91 11.87
N HIS A 951 12.09 -14.31 12.81
CA HIS A 951 12.48 -13.02 13.41
C HIS A 951 13.85 -13.12 14.08
N ASP A 952 14.04 -14.14 14.92
CA ASP A 952 15.27 -14.31 15.69
C ASP A 952 16.46 -14.62 14.76
N ILE A 953 16.26 -15.44 13.72
CA ILE A 953 17.28 -15.68 12.69
C ILE A 953 17.66 -14.35 12.04
N ALA A 954 16.69 -13.61 11.51
CA ALA A 954 16.93 -12.35 10.81
C ALA A 954 17.64 -11.31 11.69
N ALA A 955 17.29 -11.23 12.97
CA ALA A 955 17.91 -10.34 13.94
C ALA A 955 19.37 -10.69 14.28
N HIS A 956 19.76 -11.96 14.12
CA HIS A 956 21.13 -12.45 14.38
C HIS A 956 21.98 -12.62 13.11
N LEU A 957 21.42 -12.38 11.91
CA LEU A 957 22.19 -12.38 10.67
C LEU A 957 23.21 -11.23 10.64
N ASP A 958 24.30 -11.47 9.92
CA ASP A 958 25.27 -10.43 9.61
C ASP A 958 24.59 -9.29 8.84
N PRO A 959 24.82 -8.01 9.19
CA PRO A 959 24.22 -6.85 8.50
C PRO A 959 24.49 -6.79 6.99
N ALA A 960 25.47 -7.55 6.47
CA ALA A 960 25.71 -7.68 5.03
C ALA A 960 24.63 -8.52 4.30
N VAL A 961 23.84 -9.32 5.02
CA VAL A 961 22.69 -10.04 4.45
C VAL A 961 21.53 -9.08 4.26
N SER A 962 21.15 -8.85 3.00
CA SER A 962 20.14 -7.82 2.66
C SER A 962 18.74 -8.38 2.48
N VAL A 963 18.63 -9.67 2.14
CA VAL A 963 17.35 -10.36 1.91
C VAL A 963 17.40 -11.74 2.57
N LEU A 964 16.33 -12.10 3.26
CA LEU A 964 16.02 -13.44 3.77
C LEU A 964 14.72 -13.90 3.10
N ILE A 965 14.85 -14.85 2.18
CA ILE A 965 13.73 -15.55 1.56
C ILE A 965 13.38 -16.73 2.47
N SER A 966 12.15 -16.73 2.98
CA SER A 966 11.63 -17.61 4.04
C SER A 966 10.69 -18.68 3.46
N GLY A 967 10.30 -19.66 4.28
CA GLY A 967 9.40 -20.75 3.91
C GLY A 967 8.76 -21.40 5.15
N HIS A 968 8.39 -22.67 5.08
CA HIS A 968 7.97 -23.53 6.19
C HIS A 968 6.59 -23.22 6.82
N SER A 969 6.32 -21.96 7.18
CA SER A 969 5.11 -21.57 7.93
C SER A 969 3.83 -21.43 7.08
N HIS A 970 3.95 -21.44 5.75
CA HIS A 970 2.85 -21.27 4.77
C HIS A 970 2.13 -19.91 4.84
N THR A 971 2.79 -18.90 5.39
CA THR A 971 2.27 -17.55 5.64
C THR A 971 2.75 -16.54 4.60
N VAL A 972 2.13 -15.36 4.59
CA VAL A 972 2.60 -14.21 3.81
C VAL A 972 3.41 -13.31 4.74
N VAL A 973 4.64 -13.02 4.36
CA VAL A 973 5.54 -12.09 5.06
C VAL A 973 6.22 -11.20 4.02
N ASP A 974 6.28 -9.90 4.24
CA ASP A 974 6.99 -8.94 3.38
C ASP A 974 7.46 -7.70 4.16
N THR A 975 8.19 -7.93 5.25
CA THR A 975 8.61 -6.86 6.19
C THR A 975 10.12 -6.79 6.37
N ARG A 976 10.60 -5.92 7.27
CA ARG A 976 12.01 -5.79 7.63
C ARG A 976 12.27 -6.15 9.08
N VAL A 977 13.40 -6.83 9.30
CA VAL A 977 14.04 -6.96 10.61
C VAL A 977 15.38 -6.23 10.53
N GLY A 978 15.46 -5.06 11.17
CA GLY A 978 16.56 -4.12 10.93
C GLY A 978 16.57 -3.67 9.47
N ARG A 979 17.67 -3.96 8.74
CA ARG A 979 17.81 -3.66 7.31
C ARG A 979 17.47 -4.83 6.39
N THR A 980 17.31 -6.03 6.93
CA THR A 980 17.09 -7.25 6.15
C THR A 980 15.62 -7.31 5.73
N LEU A 981 15.37 -7.39 4.44
CA LEU A 981 14.04 -7.72 3.90
C LEU A 981 13.76 -9.20 4.18
N VAL A 982 12.71 -9.50 4.93
CA VAL A 982 12.23 -10.86 5.22
C VAL A 982 10.94 -11.06 4.43
N ILE A 983 10.92 -12.09 3.57
CA ILE A 983 9.81 -12.29 2.63
C ILE A 983 9.45 -13.78 2.47
N GLN A 984 8.15 -14.10 2.33
CA GLN A 984 7.62 -15.45 2.15
C GLN A 984 6.30 -15.44 1.36
N ALA A 985 6.21 -16.29 0.34
CA ALA A 985 5.12 -16.33 -0.63
C ALA A 985 4.00 -17.33 -0.31
N SER A 986 3.46 -17.33 0.91
CA SER A 986 2.44 -18.31 1.32
C SER A 986 2.91 -19.75 1.09
N SER A 987 2.22 -20.54 0.25
CA SER A 987 2.58 -21.91 -0.12
C SER A 987 1.76 -22.41 -1.32
N PHE A 988 2.06 -23.63 -1.77
CA PHE A 988 1.25 -24.42 -2.72
C PHE A 988 1.10 -23.75 -4.08
N THR A 989 2.10 -23.01 -4.54
CA THR A 989 2.10 -22.23 -5.80
C THR A 989 1.13 -21.04 -5.84
N ARG A 990 0.42 -20.74 -4.73
CA ARG A 990 -0.62 -19.70 -4.67
C ARG A 990 -0.08 -18.27 -4.80
N ALA A 991 1.19 -18.06 -4.52
CA ALA A 991 1.87 -16.78 -4.60
C ALA A 991 3.36 -16.96 -4.93
N TYR A 992 4.03 -15.87 -5.28
CA TYR A 992 5.48 -15.77 -5.40
C TYR A 992 5.98 -14.44 -4.82
N ASP A 993 7.23 -14.40 -4.41
CA ASP A 993 7.89 -13.18 -3.94
C ASP A 993 8.44 -12.39 -5.13
N GLU A 994 8.18 -11.08 -5.17
CA GLU A 994 8.83 -10.17 -6.12
C GLU A 994 9.70 -9.18 -5.35
N VAL A 995 11.03 -9.33 -5.48
CA VAL A 995 12.02 -8.49 -4.80
C VAL A 995 12.84 -7.71 -5.82
N HIS A 996 12.96 -6.42 -5.61
CA HIS A 996 13.83 -5.53 -6.37
C HIS A 996 15.11 -5.23 -5.59
N LEU A 997 16.23 -5.22 -6.31
CA LEU A 997 17.55 -4.94 -5.77
C LEU A 997 18.17 -3.74 -6.48
N LEU A 998 18.77 -2.84 -5.72
CA LEU A 998 19.74 -1.87 -6.23
C LEU A 998 21.14 -2.35 -5.85
N MET A 999 21.96 -2.68 -6.83
CA MET A 999 23.32 -3.17 -6.64
C MET A 999 24.32 -2.00 -6.73
N ASP A 1000 25.25 -1.91 -5.78
CA ASP A 1000 26.40 -0.99 -5.87
C ASP A 1000 27.61 -1.75 -6.44
N ARG A 1001 27.96 -1.41 -7.68
CA ARG A 1001 29.07 -2.05 -8.42
C ARG A 1001 30.45 -1.62 -7.92
N ARG A 1002 30.53 -0.56 -7.12
CA ARG A 1002 31.78 -0.06 -6.56
C ARG A 1002 32.12 -0.78 -5.26
N SER A 1003 31.16 -0.94 -4.35
CA SER A 1003 31.34 -1.71 -3.12
C SER A 1003 31.19 -3.21 -3.33
N GLY A 1004 30.44 -3.63 -4.36
CA GLY A 1004 30.05 -5.01 -4.57
C GLY A 1004 28.96 -5.49 -3.61
N THR A 1005 28.16 -4.57 -3.06
CA THR A 1005 27.08 -4.86 -2.08
C THR A 1005 25.70 -4.64 -2.70
N VAL A 1006 24.65 -5.06 -2.00
CA VAL A 1006 23.29 -4.58 -2.22
C VAL A 1006 23.17 -3.21 -1.54
N ALA A 1007 22.80 -2.19 -2.28
CA ALA A 1007 22.59 -0.83 -1.76
C ALA A 1007 21.20 -0.65 -1.15
N ALA A 1008 20.19 -1.29 -1.73
CA ALA A 1008 18.83 -1.30 -1.24
C ALA A 1008 18.07 -2.53 -1.74
N ALA A 1009 17.13 -3.02 -0.94
CA ALA A 1009 16.21 -4.09 -1.30
C ALA A 1009 14.78 -3.77 -0.82
N TRP A 1010 13.80 -4.04 -1.66
CA TRP A 1010 12.37 -3.90 -1.35
C TRP A 1010 11.59 -4.90 -2.20
N GLY A 1011 10.36 -5.22 -1.79
CA GLY A 1011 9.59 -6.25 -2.47
C GLY A 1011 8.29 -6.55 -1.73
N SER A 1012 7.46 -7.34 -2.36
CA SER A 1012 6.15 -7.73 -1.83
C SER A 1012 5.71 -9.05 -2.44
N VAL A 1013 4.77 -9.72 -1.77
CA VAL A 1013 4.20 -10.98 -2.24
C VAL A 1013 3.17 -10.74 -3.34
N ARG A 1014 3.22 -11.58 -4.38
CA ARG A 1014 2.34 -11.52 -5.54
C ARG A 1014 1.49 -12.79 -5.64
N PRO A 1015 0.16 -12.69 -5.59
CA PRO A 1015 -0.71 -13.84 -5.78
C PRO A 1015 -0.68 -14.36 -7.22
N VAL A 1016 -0.91 -15.66 -7.38
CA VAL A 1016 -1.01 -16.37 -8.67
C VAL A 1016 -2.48 -16.68 -8.93
N TRP A 1017 -3.27 -15.66 -9.27
CA TRP A 1017 -4.69 -15.85 -9.57
C TRP A 1017 -4.86 -16.62 -10.88
N GLU A 1018 -5.77 -17.60 -10.89
CA GLU A 1018 -6.13 -18.33 -12.12
C GLU A 1018 -6.87 -17.40 -13.10
N ASN A 1019 -7.79 -16.60 -12.58
CA ASN A 1019 -8.56 -15.59 -13.30
C ASN A 1019 -8.05 -14.19 -12.94
N THR A 1020 -7.80 -13.32 -13.92
CA THR A 1020 -7.42 -11.93 -13.58
C THR A 1020 -8.61 -11.16 -12.99
N VAL A 1021 -8.56 -10.97 -11.66
CA VAL A 1021 -8.93 -9.83 -10.78
C VAL A 1021 -9.44 -10.41 -9.46
N PRO A 1022 -8.94 -10.00 -8.28
CA PRO A 1022 -9.16 -10.71 -7.00
C PRO A 1022 -10.59 -10.59 -6.42
N ALA A 1023 -11.61 -10.27 -7.21
CA ALA A 1023 -12.99 -10.12 -6.70
C ALA A 1023 -14.06 -10.60 -7.68
N SER A 1024 -13.71 -11.50 -8.61
CA SER A 1024 -14.59 -11.89 -9.70
C SER A 1024 -15.39 -13.16 -9.39
N THR A 1025 -16.69 -13.02 -9.10
CA THR A 1025 -17.67 -14.07 -9.45
C THR A 1025 -18.01 -14.05 -10.95
N ASP A 1026 -17.24 -13.31 -11.76
CA ASP A 1026 -17.44 -13.14 -13.19
C ASP A 1026 -16.70 -14.24 -13.98
N PRO A 1027 -17.43 -15.20 -14.60
CA PRO A 1027 -16.86 -16.27 -15.40
C PRO A 1027 -16.23 -15.81 -16.74
N SER A 1028 -16.18 -14.50 -17.01
CA SER A 1028 -15.54 -13.90 -18.18
C SER A 1028 -14.22 -13.20 -17.91
N ALA A 1029 -13.75 -13.19 -16.65
CA ALA A 1029 -12.42 -12.70 -16.30
C ALA A 1029 -11.34 -13.40 -17.17
N PRO A 1030 -10.34 -12.67 -17.70
CA PRO A 1030 -9.32 -13.30 -18.52
C PRO A 1030 -8.52 -14.29 -17.67
N ALA A 1031 -8.62 -15.58 -17.96
CA ALA A 1031 -7.76 -16.60 -17.36
C ALA A 1031 -6.30 -16.35 -17.77
N VAL A 1032 -5.37 -16.49 -16.83
CA VAL A 1032 -3.95 -16.51 -17.15
C VAL A 1032 -3.63 -17.86 -17.79
N ALA A 1033 -3.27 -17.85 -19.06
CA ALA A 1033 -2.90 -19.08 -19.76
C ALA A 1033 -1.71 -19.77 -19.05
N PRO A 1034 -1.83 -21.05 -18.67
CA PRO A 1034 -0.72 -21.81 -18.08
C PRO A 1034 0.45 -22.00 -19.05
N ASP A 1035 1.68 -22.09 -18.54
CA ASP A 1035 2.86 -22.36 -19.38
C ASP A 1035 2.70 -23.73 -20.06
N PRO A 1036 2.79 -23.80 -21.40
CA PRO A 1036 2.48 -25.02 -22.13
C PRO A 1036 3.49 -26.15 -21.89
N LYS A 1037 4.74 -25.86 -21.52
CA LYS A 1037 5.75 -26.90 -21.24
C LYS A 1037 5.51 -27.50 -19.87
N VAL A 1038 5.25 -26.65 -18.87
CA VAL A 1038 4.95 -27.10 -17.51
C VAL A 1038 3.61 -27.82 -17.48
N GLN A 1039 2.59 -27.31 -18.19
CA GLN A 1039 1.29 -27.96 -18.30
C GLN A 1039 1.37 -29.37 -18.92
N ALA A 1040 2.31 -29.62 -19.84
CA ALA A 1040 2.52 -30.96 -20.39
C ALA A 1040 3.00 -31.97 -19.33
N ILE A 1041 3.81 -31.52 -18.36
CA ILE A 1041 4.27 -32.33 -17.23
C ILE A 1041 3.10 -32.63 -16.29
N VAL A 1042 2.30 -31.59 -15.95
CA VAL A 1042 1.09 -31.74 -15.15
C VAL A 1042 0.12 -32.75 -15.78
N ASN A 1043 -0.16 -32.62 -17.07
CA ASN A 1043 -1.05 -33.53 -17.80
C ASN A 1043 -0.54 -34.97 -17.82
N ALA A 1044 0.78 -35.17 -17.94
CA ALA A 1044 1.38 -36.51 -17.92
C ALA A 1044 1.27 -37.15 -16.53
N ALA A 1045 1.46 -36.37 -15.47
CA ALA A 1045 1.28 -36.82 -14.09
C ALA A 1045 -0.16 -37.25 -13.83
N LEU A 1046 -1.13 -36.38 -14.18
CA LEU A 1046 -2.56 -36.69 -14.06
C LEU A 1046 -2.92 -37.96 -14.82
N ALA A 1047 -2.51 -38.09 -16.09
CA ALA A 1047 -2.77 -39.30 -16.88
C ALA A 1047 -2.22 -40.60 -16.25
N ALA A 1048 -1.11 -40.51 -15.52
CA ALA A 1048 -0.52 -41.65 -14.81
C ALA A 1048 -1.25 -41.97 -13.50
N THR A 1049 -1.76 -40.96 -12.79
CA THR A 1049 -2.38 -41.14 -11.47
C THR A 1049 -3.90 -41.31 -11.50
N ASP A 1050 -4.59 -40.73 -12.49
CA ASP A 1050 -6.06 -40.71 -12.63
C ASP A 1050 -6.72 -42.09 -12.50
N PRO A 1051 -6.18 -43.19 -13.08
CA PRO A 1051 -6.78 -44.51 -12.92
C PRO A 1051 -6.88 -44.98 -11.46
N VAL A 1052 -6.00 -44.48 -10.59
CA VAL A 1052 -5.99 -44.79 -9.16
C VAL A 1052 -6.77 -43.75 -8.38
N THR A 1053 -6.50 -42.46 -8.63
CA THR A 1053 -7.08 -41.34 -7.84
C THR A 1053 -8.57 -41.22 -8.04
N GLN A 1054 -9.09 -41.37 -9.26
CA GLN A 1054 -10.52 -41.23 -9.59
C GLN A 1054 -11.37 -42.44 -9.16
N ARG A 1055 -10.78 -43.45 -8.51
CA ARG A 1055 -11.53 -44.60 -8.01
C ARG A 1055 -12.42 -44.18 -6.85
N VAL A 1056 -13.73 -44.14 -7.08
CA VAL A 1056 -14.74 -43.89 -6.04
C VAL A 1056 -14.68 -44.98 -4.97
N ILE A 1057 -14.53 -44.56 -3.72
CA ILE A 1057 -14.52 -45.42 -2.53
C ILE A 1057 -15.90 -45.41 -1.87
N ASN A 1058 -16.51 -44.23 -1.69
CA ASN A 1058 -17.85 -44.07 -1.11
C ASN A 1058 -18.48 -42.71 -1.55
N THR A 1059 -19.61 -42.33 -0.94
CA THR A 1059 -20.26 -41.02 -1.12
C THR A 1059 -20.49 -40.37 0.25
N ALA A 1060 -20.03 -39.13 0.47
CA ALA A 1060 -20.34 -38.34 1.66
C ALA A 1060 -21.67 -37.58 1.46
N ALA A 1061 -22.59 -37.66 2.42
CA ALA A 1061 -23.88 -36.96 2.38
C ALA A 1061 -23.77 -35.47 2.76
N ALA A 1062 -22.67 -35.07 3.41
CA ALA A 1062 -22.35 -33.72 3.83
C ALA A 1062 -20.82 -33.56 3.89
N ASP A 1063 -20.33 -32.32 3.93
CA ASP A 1063 -18.90 -32.04 4.10
C ASP A 1063 -18.37 -32.61 5.43
N VAL A 1064 -17.14 -33.09 5.40
CA VAL A 1064 -16.38 -33.60 6.55
C VAL A 1064 -15.15 -32.71 6.70
N PRO A 1065 -15.28 -31.51 7.29
CA PRO A 1065 -14.20 -30.52 7.31
C PRO A 1065 -13.06 -30.93 8.24
N SER A 1066 -11.83 -30.55 7.88
CA SER A 1066 -10.64 -30.71 8.72
C SER A 1066 -10.42 -29.51 9.64
N GLN A 1067 -9.43 -29.59 10.53
CA GLN A 1067 -9.01 -28.46 11.36
C GLN A 1067 -8.48 -27.29 10.50
N ARG A 1068 -7.81 -27.60 9.38
CA ARG A 1068 -7.26 -26.60 8.44
C ARG A 1068 -8.36 -25.87 7.67
N ASP A 1069 -9.51 -26.51 7.48
CA ASP A 1069 -10.70 -25.94 6.85
C ASP A 1069 -11.56 -25.12 7.85
N GLY A 1070 -11.08 -24.94 9.09
CA GLY A 1070 -11.86 -24.31 10.16
C GLY A 1070 -12.97 -25.21 10.73
N GLY A 1071 -12.93 -26.51 10.47
CA GLY A 1071 -13.90 -27.50 10.96
C GLY A 1071 -13.72 -27.93 12.42
N ALA A 1072 -12.74 -27.36 13.13
CA ALA A 1072 -12.49 -27.69 14.52
C ALA A 1072 -13.51 -27.02 15.45
N THR A 1073 -13.98 -27.76 16.47
CA THR A 1073 -14.73 -27.17 17.58
C THR A 1073 -13.84 -26.23 18.40
N ALA A 1074 -14.43 -25.41 19.28
CA ALA A 1074 -13.67 -24.56 20.21
C ALA A 1074 -12.72 -25.35 21.15
N ALA A 1075 -12.94 -26.66 21.28
CA ALA A 1075 -12.09 -27.57 22.04
C ALA A 1075 -10.97 -28.21 21.19
N GLY A 1076 -11.06 -28.16 19.85
CA GLY A 1076 -10.04 -28.64 18.91
C GLY A 1076 -10.40 -29.93 18.14
N GLU A 1077 -11.57 -30.52 18.40
CA GLU A 1077 -12.07 -31.74 17.72
C GLU A 1077 -12.60 -31.44 16.32
N SER A 1078 -12.33 -32.28 15.34
CA SER A 1078 -12.79 -32.09 13.95
C SER A 1078 -13.38 -33.37 13.33
N PRO A 1079 -14.38 -33.25 12.44
CA PRO A 1079 -14.97 -34.41 11.76
C PRO A 1079 -13.97 -35.27 10.99
N ALA A 1080 -13.05 -34.66 10.24
CA ALA A 1080 -12.03 -35.40 9.49
C ALA A 1080 -11.03 -36.11 10.43
N GLY A 1081 -10.66 -35.45 11.52
CA GLY A 1081 -9.80 -36.02 12.55
C GLY A 1081 -10.38 -37.26 13.21
N ASP A 1082 -11.66 -37.19 13.57
CA ASP A 1082 -12.38 -38.32 14.16
C ASP A 1082 -12.49 -39.50 13.18
N LEU A 1083 -12.77 -39.22 11.90
CA LEU A 1083 -12.83 -40.23 10.85
C LEU A 1083 -11.50 -40.99 10.72
N ILE A 1084 -10.38 -40.27 10.70
CA ILE A 1084 -9.04 -40.86 10.63
C ILE A 1084 -8.75 -41.66 11.89
N ALA A 1085 -8.97 -41.10 13.07
CA ALA A 1085 -8.70 -41.79 14.33
C ALA A 1085 -9.53 -43.08 14.48
N ASP A 1086 -10.80 -43.06 14.07
CA ASP A 1086 -11.66 -44.25 14.05
C ASP A 1086 -11.18 -45.29 13.04
N SER A 1087 -10.73 -44.85 11.86
CA SER A 1087 -10.20 -45.75 10.83
C SER A 1087 -8.96 -46.50 11.31
N GLN A 1088 -8.01 -45.80 11.93
CA GLN A 1088 -6.78 -46.37 12.45
C GLN A 1088 -7.07 -47.32 13.60
N ARG A 1089 -7.90 -46.91 14.57
CA ARG A 1089 -8.32 -47.77 15.68
C ARG A 1089 -9.01 -49.05 15.21
N ALA A 1090 -9.91 -48.92 14.24
CA ALA A 1090 -10.66 -50.06 13.70
C ALA A 1090 -9.75 -51.05 12.98
N TYR A 1091 -8.83 -50.55 12.16
CA TYR A 1091 -7.85 -51.34 11.42
C TYR A 1091 -6.86 -52.04 12.36
N ALA A 1092 -6.33 -51.32 13.35
CA ALA A 1092 -5.34 -51.83 14.30
C ALA A 1092 -5.93 -52.72 15.43
N HIS A 1093 -7.26 -52.76 15.56
CA HIS A 1093 -7.97 -53.47 16.64
C HIS A 1093 -7.52 -53.07 18.06
N THR A 1094 -7.21 -51.78 18.27
CA THR A 1094 -6.75 -51.23 19.55
C THR A 1094 -7.87 -50.59 20.37
N GLN A 1095 -7.63 -50.37 21.66
CA GLN A 1095 -8.57 -49.66 22.52
C GLN A 1095 -8.62 -48.17 22.23
N LEU A 1096 -7.48 -47.56 21.91
CA LEU A 1096 -7.31 -46.12 21.70
C LEU A 1096 -6.66 -45.82 20.34
N ALA A 1097 -6.92 -44.64 19.79
CA ALA A 1097 -6.11 -44.06 18.71
C ALA A 1097 -5.81 -42.57 18.97
N PHE A 1098 -4.64 -42.13 18.51
CA PHE A 1098 -4.18 -40.75 18.58
C PHE A 1098 -3.65 -40.32 17.20
N VAL A 1099 -4.10 -39.17 16.73
CA VAL A 1099 -3.74 -38.60 15.44
C VAL A 1099 -3.31 -37.16 15.66
N ASN A 1100 -2.08 -36.81 15.30
CA ASN A 1100 -1.59 -35.45 15.36
C ASN A 1100 -2.27 -34.59 14.29
N THR A 1101 -2.46 -33.32 14.58
CA THR A 1101 -3.08 -32.34 13.66
C THR A 1101 -2.34 -32.22 12.33
N GLY A 1102 -1.01 -32.39 12.33
CA GLY A 1102 -0.16 -32.31 11.16
C GLY A 1102 -0.45 -33.36 10.09
N SER A 1103 -0.94 -34.54 10.48
CA SER A 1103 -1.27 -35.63 9.56
C SER A 1103 -2.61 -35.48 8.84
N VAL A 1104 -3.50 -34.58 9.31
CA VAL A 1104 -4.77 -34.25 8.66
C VAL A 1104 -4.57 -33.05 7.73
N ARG A 1105 -4.53 -33.30 6.42
CA ARG A 1105 -4.15 -32.28 5.41
C ARG A 1105 -5.32 -31.64 4.67
N ALA A 1106 -6.47 -32.30 4.60
CA ALA A 1106 -7.68 -31.78 3.99
C ALA A 1106 -8.94 -32.44 4.57
N GLY A 1107 -10.10 -31.80 4.43
CA GLY A 1107 -11.43 -32.41 4.65
C GLY A 1107 -11.96 -33.13 3.41
N LEU A 1108 -13.22 -33.59 3.48
CA LEU A 1108 -13.97 -34.11 2.32
C LEU A 1108 -15.17 -33.22 2.02
N GLN A 1109 -15.44 -33.01 0.73
CA GLN A 1109 -16.69 -32.38 0.30
C GLN A 1109 -17.81 -33.42 0.19
N ALA A 1110 -19.06 -32.97 0.33
CA ALA A 1110 -20.24 -33.78 0.03
C ALA A 1110 -20.22 -34.25 -1.43
N GLY A 1111 -20.59 -35.51 -1.66
CA GLY A 1111 -20.57 -36.13 -2.98
C GLY A 1111 -19.67 -37.37 -3.03
N GLN A 1112 -19.17 -37.71 -4.21
CA GLN A 1112 -18.30 -38.87 -4.39
C GLN A 1112 -16.99 -38.64 -3.63
N VAL A 1113 -16.59 -39.64 -2.84
CA VAL A 1113 -15.30 -39.68 -2.15
C VAL A 1113 -14.44 -40.70 -2.87
N THR A 1114 -13.35 -40.23 -3.45
CA THR A 1114 -12.41 -41.01 -4.25
C THR A 1114 -11.18 -41.39 -3.44
N TYR A 1115 -10.37 -42.29 -4.00
CA TYR A 1115 -9.06 -42.60 -3.42
C TYR A 1115 -8.17 -41.35 -3.37
N GLY A 1116 -8.26 -40.47 -4.38
CA GLY A 1116 -7.55 -39.20 -4.41
C GLY A 1116 -7.92 -38.28 -3.26
N ASP A 1117 -9.21 -38.17 -2.92
CA ASP A 1117 -9.66 -37.31 -1.81
C ASP A 1117 -9.11 -37.81 -0.46
N LEU A 1118 -9.15 -39.13 -0.24
CA LEU A 1118 -8.60 -39.74 0.97
C LEU A 1118 -7.06 -39.65 1.02
N PHE A 1119 -6.41 -39.71 -0.14
CA PHE A 1119 -4.97 -39.47 -0.25
C PHE A 1119 -4.63 -38.04 0.14
N THR A 1120 -5.33 -37.05 -0.41
CA THR A 1120 -5.12 -35.63 -0.08
C THR A 1120 -5.38 -35.37 1.40
N MET A 1121 -6.30 -36.10 2.02
CA MET A 1121 -6.53 -36.05 3.47
C MET A 1121 -5.36 -36.60 4.30
N GLN A 1122 -4.72 -37.71 3.88
CA GLN A 1122 -3.53 -38.33 4.52
C GLN A 1122 -2.43 -38.69 3.48
N PRO A 1123 -1.57 -37.74 3.09
CA PRO A 1123 -0.63 -37.92 1.97
C PRO A 1123 0.69 -38.59 2.35
N PHE A 1124 0.92 -38.90 3.63
CA PHE A 1124 2.18 -39.45 4.15
C PHE A 1124 2.25 -40.96 3.94
N GLN A 1125 2.38 -41.40 2.67
CA GLN A 1125 2.41 -42.81 2.28
C GLN A 1125 3.51 -43.66 2.96
N ASP A 1126 4.54 -43.01 3.49
CA ASP A 1126 5.68 -43.67 4.10
C ASP A 1126 5.53 -43.77 5.63
N ASP A 1127 4.48 -43.14 6.19
CA ASP A 1127 4.08 -43.33 7.59
C ASP A 1127 3.14 -44.53 7.72
N TYR A 1128 3.38 -45.31 8.77
CA TYR A 1128 2.64 -46.51 9.11
C TYR A 1128 1.78 -46.24 10.33
N VAL A 1129 0.73 -47.04 10.52
CA VAL A 1129 0.04 -47.01 11.81
C VAL A 1129 0.71 -48.02 12.73
N ASP A 1130 1.29 -47.54 13.82
CA ASP A 1130 1.95 -48.38 14.81
C ASP A 1130 0.96 -48.71 15.93
N THR A 1131 1.08 -49.92 16.47
CA THR A 1131 0.32 -50.38 17.64
C THR A 1131 1.24 -50.52 18.83
N PHE A 1132 0.76 -50.16 20.02
CA PHE A 1132 1.57 -50.15 21.22
C PHE A 1132 0.70 -50.20 22.48
N SER A 1133 1.32 -50.35 23.64
CA SER A 1133 0.69 -50.32 24.96
C SER A 1133 1.13 -49.08 25.74
N LEU A 1134 0.16 -48.35 26.29
CA LEU A 1134 0.40 -47.23 27.22
C LEU A 1134 -0.21 -47.53 28.59
N THR A 1135 0.54 -47.23 29.65
CA THR A 1135 -0.03 -47.12 31.00
C THR A 1135 -0.97 -45.92 31.10
N GLY A 1136 -1.90 -45.94 32.05
CA GLY A 1136 -2.78 -44.79 32.31
C GLY A 1136 -2.00 -43.48 32.56
N ALA A 1137 -0.90 -43.54 33.30
CA ALA A 1137 0.03 -42.40 33.48
C ALA A 1137 0.58 -41.86 32.15
N GLN A 1138 0.94 -42.74 31.21
CA GLN A 1138 1.42 -42.34 29.89
C GLN A 1138 0.31 -41.74 29.03
N VAL A 1139 -0.92 -42.27 29.05
CA VAL A 1139 -2.06 -41.65 28.36
C VAL A 1139 -2.27 -40.20 28.84
N TRP A 1140 -2.27 -39.99 30.15
CA TRP A 1140 -2.39 -38.64 30.72
C TRP A 1140 -1.19 -37.74 30.36
N ALA A 1141 0.03 -38.28 30.36
CA ALA A 1141 1.21 -37.52 29.98
C ALA A 1141 1.18 -37.11 28.50
N LEU A 1142 0.80 -38.02 27.60
CA LEU A 1142 0.64 -37.75 26.18
C LEU A 1142 -0.38 -36.64 25.92
N LEU A 1143 -1.55 -36.73 26.56
CA LEU A 1143 -2.58 -35.68 26.47
C LEU A 1143 -2.10 -34.34 27.05
N ARG A 1144 -1.17 -34.32 28.02
CA ARG A 1144 -0.57 -33.07 28.50
C ARG A 1144 0.44 -32.49 27.51
N GLN A 1145 1.17 -33.32 26.77
CA GLN A 1145 2.19 -32.84 25.83
C GLN A 1145 1.59 -31.95 24.73
N GLN A 1146 0.40 -32.24 24.24
CA GLN A 1146 -0.28 -31.40 23.22
C GLN A 1146 -0.61 -29.97 23.71
N LEU A 1147 -0.56 -29.73 25.03
CA LEU A 1147 -0.77 -28.42 25.65
C LEU A 1147 0.54 -27.67 25.90
N ALA A 1148 1.70 -28.26 25.62
CA ALA A 1148 2.99 -27.58 25.72
C ALA A 1148 3.18 -26.62 24.53
N ALA A 1149 3.95 -25.55 24.76
CA ALA A 1149 4.33 -24.63 23.69
C ALA A 1149 5.20 -25.34 22.64
N GLY A 1150 4.94 -25.09 21.35
CA GLY A 1150 5.69 -25.70 20.24
C GLY A 1150 5.22 -27.08 19.81
N THR A 1151 4.03 -27.53 20.22
CA THR A 1151 3.39 -28.76 19.71
C THR A 1151 2.30 -28.44 18.70
N GLY A 1152 2.01 -29.37 17.78
CA GLY A 1152 1.11 -29.16 16.62
C GLY A 1152 -0.36 -28.82 16.93
N GLY A 1153 -0.77 -28.76 18.19
CA GLY A 1153 -2.14 -28.47 18.63
C GLY A 1153 -2.84 -29.69 19.21
N ILE A 1154 -4.17 -29.63 19.33
CA ILE A 1154 -4.97 -30.67 19.98
C ILE A 1154 -5.12 -31.90 19.06
N MET A 1155 -4.61 -33.04 19.53
CA MET A 1155 -4.69 -34.33 18.81
C MET A 1155 -6.15 -34.78 18.63
N GLN A 1156 -6.40 -35.47 17.52
CA GLN A 1156 -7.66 -36.15 17.24
C GLN A 1156 -7.58 -37.56 17.83
N ILE A 1157 -8.71 -38.07 18.34
CA ILE A 1157 -8.71 -39.26 19.18
C ILE A 1157 -9.86 -40.22 18.86
N SER A 1158 -9.68 -41.50 19.16
CA SER A 1158 -10.75 -42.50 19.14
C SER A 1158 -10.62 -43.47 20.32
N GLY A 1159 -11.77 -43.93 20.83
CA GLY A 1159 -11.84 -44.91 21.92
C GLY A 1159 -11.65 -44.35 23.33
N LEU A 1160 -11.42 -43.04 23.47
CA LEU A 1160 -11.48 -42.29 24.72
C LEU A 1160 -12.18 -40.94 24.52
N HIS A 1161 -12.48 -40.26 25.62
CA HIS A 1161 -12.80 -38.84 25.63
C HIS A 1161 -12.10 -38.16 26.81
N PHE A 1162 -11.80 -36.86 26.68
CA PHE A 1162 -11.11 -36.11 27.74
C PHE A 1162 -11.58 -34.66 27.83
N SER A 1163 -11.27 -34.04 28.96
CA SER A 1163 -11.48 -32.61 29.20
C SER A 1163 -10.19 -31.91 29.56
N TYR A 1164 -10.07 -30.64 29.18
CA TYR A 1164 -8.95 -29.77 29.58
C TYR A 1164 -9.41 -28.34 29.88
N SER A 1165 -8.53 -27.57 30.53
CA SER A 1165 -8.69 -26.13 30.76
C SER A 1165 -7.49 -25.36 30.23
N GLY A 1166 -7.67 -24.05 29.99
CA GLY A 1166 -6.60 -23.14 29.55
C GLY A 1166 -6.27 -23.20 28.05
N SER A 1167 -5.05 -22.78 27.70
CA SER A 1167 -4.52 -22.73 26.34
C SER A 1167 -3.16 -23.43 26.25
N GLN A 1168 -2.57 -23.53 25.06
CA GLN A 1168 -1.18 -23.99 24.96
C GLN A 1168 -0.26 -23.14 25.87
N GLY A 1169 0.74 -23.80 26.46
CA GLY A 1169 1.69 -23.25 27.44
C GLY A 1169 1.17 -23.19 28.88
N SER A 1170 -0.14 -23.13 29.11
CA SER A 1170 -0.72 -22.92 30.45
C SER A 1170 -1.89 -23.85 30.80
N GLY A 1171 -2.24 -24.79 29.92
CA GLY A 1171 -3.40 -25.66 30.07
C GLY A 1171 -3.15 -26.90 30.90
N ALA A 1172 -4.22 -27.55 31.34
CA ALA A 1172 -4.16 -28.80 32.09
C ALA A 1172 -5.27 -29.76 31.68
N ILE A 1173 -4.95 -31.06 31.64
CA ILE A 1173 -5.93 -32.14 31.47
C ILE A 1173 -6.71 -32.29 32.78
N THR A 1174 -8.04 -32.16 32.70
CA THR A 1174 -8.96 -32.17 33.85
C THR A 1174 -9.68 -33.50 34.04
N GLY A 1175 -9.74 -34.35 33.02
CA GLY A 1175 -10.29 -35.70 33.12
C GLY A 1175 -10.12 -36.51 31.84
N VAL A 1176 -10.01 -37.83 31.95
CA VAL A 1176 -9.80 -38.78 30.84
C VAL A 1176 -10.61 -40.05 31.11
N TRP A 1177 -11.39 -40.50 30.14
CA TRP A 1177 -12.29 -41.65 30.26
C TRP A 1177 -12.22 -42.53 29.02
N LEU A 1178 -12.41 -43.83 29.24
CA LEU A 1178 -12.45 -44.82 28.16
C LEU A 1178 -13.85 -44.85 27.52
N GLY A 1179 -13.89 -44.89 26.18
CA GLY A 1179 -15.12 -44.98 25.40
C GLY A 1179 -15.73 -43.63 25.02
N ALA A 1180 -16.97 -43.68 24.53
CA ALA A 1180 -17.68 -42.54 23.96
C ALA A 1180 -18.01 -41.45 25.01
N PRO A 1181 -18.06 -40.17 24.60
CA PRO A 1181 -18.43 -39.05 25.48
C PRO A 1181 -19.83 -39.22 26.08
N GLY A 1182 -20.00 -38.70 27.31
CA GLY A 1182 -21.25 -38.82 28.08
C GLY A 1182 -21.35 -40.08 28.95
N ASN A 1183 -20.29 -40.92 28.98
CA ASN A 1183 -20.15 -42.04 29.92
C ASN A 1183 -18.84 -41.96 30.70
N ASP A 1184 -18.84 -41.13 31.75
CA ASP A 1184 -17.71 -40.91 32.65
C ASP A 1184 -17.48 -42.07 33.64
N GLY A 1185 -18.20 -43.20 33.47
CA GLY A 1185 -18.17 -44.36 34.38
C GLY A 1185 -16.89 -45.20 34.31
N ALA A 1186 -16.01 -44.94 33.33
CA ALA A 1186 -14.76 -45.68 33.11
C ALA A 1186 -13.54 -44.74 33.03
N PRO A 1187 -13.15 -44.07 34.14
CA PRO A 1187 -11.99 -43.18 34.14
C PRO A 1187 -10.68 -43.95 33.86
N ILE A 1188 -9.80 -43.37 33.04
CA ILE A 1188 -8.43 -43.85 32.88
C ILE A 1188 -7.61 -43.32 34.07
N PRO A 1189 -7.05 -44.18 34.93
CA PRO A 1189 -6.29 -43.72 36.09
C PRO A 1189 -4.99 -43.05 35.64
N ASN A 1190 -4.61 -41.94 36.28
CA ASN A 1190 -3.33 -41.25 36.06
C ASN A 1190 -2.19 -41.94 36.83
N ASP A 1191 -2.05 -43.25 36.66
CA ASP A 1191 -1.01 -44.08 37.26
C ASP A 1191 -0.73 -45.32 36.37
N ALA A 1192 0.20 -46.17 36.80
CA ALA A 1192 0.59 -47.36 36.04
C ALA A 1192 -0.25 -48.62 36.34
N SER A 1193 -1.40 -48.49 37.01
CA SER A 1193 -2.21 -49.64 37.45
C SER A 1193 -2.96 -50.35 36.31
N ALA A 1194 -3.16 -49.67 35.18
CA ALA A 1194 -3.82 -50.17 33.99
C ALA A 1194 -3.00 -49.85 32.74
N SER A 1195 -3.10 -50.73 31.74
CA SER A 1195 -2.47 -50.59 30.43
C SER A 1195 -3.54 -50.67 29.33
N TYR A 1196 -3.35 -49.89 28.27
CA TYR A 1196 -4.29 -49.74 27.16
C TYR A 1196 -3.58 -49.95 25.83
N THR A 1197 -4.15 -50.78 24.96
CA THR A 1197 -3.65 -50.89 23.59
C THR A 1197 -4.06 -49.64 22.80
N ALA A 1198 -3.10 -49.04 22.12
CA ALA A 1198 -3.25 -47.79 21.41
C ALA A 1198 -2.61 -47.87 20.03
N THR A 1199 -3.02 -46.98 19.15
CA THR A 1199 -2.45 -46.85 17.81
C THR A 1199 -2.26 -45.38 17.46
N ALA A 1200 -1.22 -45.08 16.70
CA ALA A 1200 -0.90 -43.75 16.17
C ALA A 1200 0.01 -43.92 14.95
N ASN A 1201 0.21 -42.87 14.15
CA ASN A 1201 1.19 -42.96 13.08
C ASN A 1201 2.63 -43.10 13.62
N SER A 1202 3.50 -43.71 12.83
CA SER A 1202 4.89 -44.01 13.16
C SER A 1202 5.71 -42.75 13.47
N PHE A 1203 5.35 -41.61 12.88
CA PHE A 1203 5.91 -40.31 13.21
C PHE A 1203 5.68 -39.94 14.69
N MET A 1204 4.43 -40.01 15.15
CA MET A 1204 4.10 -39.77 16.55
C MET A 1204 4.76 -40.79 17.49
N VAL A 1205 4.75 -42.08 17.11
CA VAL A 1205 5.32 -43.15 17.96
C VAL A 1205 6.82 -42.94 18.18
N GLY A 1206 7.52 -42.39 17.20
CA GLY A 1206 8.92 -42.00 17.34
C GLY A 1206 9.18 -40.67 18.06
N GLY A 1207 8.16 -40.03 18.64
CA GLY A 1207 8.30 -38.78 19.39
C GLY A 1207 8.04 -37.51 18.57
N GLY A 1208 7.60 -37.63 17.32
CA GLY A 1208 7.24 -36.50 16.45
C GLY A 1208 6.23 -35.54 17.08
N ASP A 1209 6.23 -34.28 16.64
CA ASP A 1209 5.42 -33.17 17.21
C ASP A 1209 5.63 -32.94 18.72
N GLY A 1210 6.71 -33.48 19.29
CA GLY A 1210 7.03 -33.38 20.72
C GLY A 1210 6.32 -34.43 21.59
N PHE A 1211 5.70 -35.46 20.99
CA PHE A 1211 5.01 -36.55 21.69
C PHE A 1211 5.97 -37.61 22.26
N THR A 1212 7.04 -37.18 22.93
CA THR A 1212 8.13 -38.05 23.43
C THR A 1212 7.69 -39.11 24.44
N VAL A 1213 6.48 -39.01 25.00
CA VAL A 1213 5.90 -40.08 25.85
C VAL A 1213 5.78 -41.39 25.06
N LEU A 1214 5.54 -41.32 23.75
CA LEU A 1214 5.36 -42.50 22.91
C LEU A 1214 6.65 -43.29 22.67
N GLU A 1215 7.82 -42.65 22.76
CA GLU A 1215 9.13 -43.35 22.72
C GLU A 1215 9.28 -44.36 23.86
N GLY A 1216 8.56 -44.15 24.97
CA GLY A 1216 8.51 -45.04 26.13
C GLY A 1216 7.38 -46.07 26.09
N ALA A 1217 6.64 -46.18 24.99
CA ALA A 1217 5.55 -47.17 24.86
C ALA A 1217 6.11 -48.60 24.82
N SER A 1218 5.35 -49.58 25.35
CA SER A 1218 5.73 -50.99 25.27
C SER A 1218 4.99 -51.69 24.13
N ASP A 1219 5.48 -52.86 23.74
CA ASP A 1219 4.85 -53.72 22.72
C ASP A 1219 4.63 -53.01 21.37
N VAL A 1220 5.54 -52.12 20.98
CA VAL A 1220 5.47 -51.38 19.71
C VAL A 1220 5.60 -52.35 18.54
N VAL A 1221 4.56 -52.39 17.70
CA VAL A 1221 4.50 -53.17 16.46
C VAL A 1221 4.00 -52.28 15.34
N GLN A 1222 4.85 -52.06 14.34
CA GLN A 1222 4.49 -51.41 13.10
C GLN A 1222 3.57 -52.31 12.26
N THR A 1223 2.47 -51.75 11.76
CA THR A 1223 1.58 -52.48 10.84
C THR A 1223 2.19 -52.60 9.44
N PRO A 1224 1.79 -53.59 8.63
CA PRO A 1224 2.39 -53.79 7.31
C PRO A 1224 1.97 -52.74 6.27
N ASP A 1225 0.89 -52.00 6.51
CA ASP A 1225 0.31 -51.07 5.55
C ASP A 1225 0.47 -49.61 6.01
N ALA A 1226 0.67 -48.71 5.05
CA ALA A 1226 0.74 -47.26 5.28
C ALA A 1226 -0.60 -46.70 5.79
N GLU A 1227 -0.56 -45.53 6.45
CA GLU A 1227 -1.72 -44.94 7.15
C GLU A 1227 -2.94 -44.65 6.28
N LEU A 1228 -2.77 -44.49 4.96
CA LEU A 1228 -3.87 -44.32 4.02
C LEU A 1228 -4.74 -45.59 3.85
N VAL A 1229 -4.16 -46.78 3.99
CA VAL A 1229 -4.89 -48.05 3.81
C VAL A 1229 -6.02 -48.23 4.85
N PRO A 1230 -5.78 -48.03 6.16
CA PRO A 1230 -6.83 -47.95 7.17
C PRO A 1230 -7.98 -47.03 6.78
N LEU A 1231 -7.69 -45.80 6.35
CA LEU A 1231 -8.69 -44.81 5.98
C LEU A 1231 -9.54 -45.26 4.78
N VAL A 1232 -8.89 -45.67 3.70
CA VAL A 1232 -9.58 -46.16 2.48
C VAL A 1232 -10.46 -47.37 2.78
N SER A 1233 -9.94 -48.32 3.55
CA SER A 1233 -10.70 -49.51 3.95
C SER A 1233 -11.91 -49.12 4.82
N TYR A 1234 -11.70 -48.28 5.83
CA TYR A 1234 -12.75 -47.88 6.76
C TYR A 1234 -13.88 -47.13 6.04
N VAL A 1235 -13.54 -46.11 5.24
CA VAL A 1235 -14.52 -45.34 4.45
C VAL A 1235 -15.31 -46.26 3.51
N GLY A 1236 -14.67 -47.26 2.90
CA GLY A 1236 -15.34 -48.27 2.07
C GLY A 1236 -16.34 -49.16 2.83
N THR A 1237 -16.23 -49.26 4.16
CA THR A 1237 -17.17 -50.02 5.00
C THR A 1237 -18.31 -49.19 5.58
N LEU A 1238 -18.22 -47.86 5.50
CA LEU A 1238 -19.28 -46.96 5.97
C LEU A 1238 -20.54 -47.07 5.08
N PRO A 1239 -21.73 -46.69 5.61
CA PRO A 1239 -22.94 -46.58 4.80
C PRO A 1239 -22.71 -45.74 3.53
N ASN A 1240 -23.43 -46.02 2.45
CA ASN A 1240 -23.34 -45.24 1.21
C ASN A 1240 -24.71 -44.62 0.88
N PRO A 1241 -24.89 -43.29 1.03
CA PRO A 1241 -23.89 -42.31 1.48
C PRO A 1241 -23.64 -42.36 3.01
N PHE A 1242 -22.47 -41.89 3.46
CA PHE A 1242 -22.13 -41.76 4.88
C PHE A 1242 -22.24 -40.31 5.36
N THR A 1243 -22.40 -40.13 6.67
CA THR A 1243 -22.26 -38.84 7.37
C THR A 1243 -21.20 -39.00 8.44
N TYR A 1244 -20.35 -37.99 8.64
CA TYR A 1244 -19.36 -37.95 9.71
C TYR A 1244 -19.34 -36.57 10.35
N GLY A 1245 -19.20 -36.52 11.67
CA GLY A 1245 -19.23 -35.29 12.46
C GLY A 1245 -18.62 -35.54 13.84
N THR A 1246 -18.35 -34.45 14.57
CA THR A 1246 -17.82 -34.54 15.93
C THR A 1246 -18.88 -35.06 16.90
N ASP A 1247 -18.47 -35.89 17.86
CA ASP A 1247 -19.36 -36.46 18.88
C ASP A 1247 -19.06 -35.95 20.31
N GLY A 1248 -18.07 -35.08 20.48
CA GLY A 1248 -17.73 -34.42 21.74
C GLY A 1248 -16.64 -35.16 22.53
N ARG A 1249 -15.72 -35.84 21.85
CA ARG A 1249 -14.57 -36.55 22.44
C ARG A 1249 -13.66 -35.61 23.22
N ILE A 1250 -13.61 -34.33 22.83
CA ILE A 1250 -12.73 -33.33 23.40
C ILE A 1250 -13.55 -32.18 23.98
N ALA A 1251 -13.44 -31.97 25.29
CA ALA A 1251 -14.14 -30.89 25.99
C ALA A 1251 -13.15 -29.85 26.53
N LYS A 1252 -13.49 -28.55 26.37
CA LYS A 1252 -12.76 -27.43 26.96
C LYS A 1252 -13.62 -26.74 28.02
N SER A 1253 -13.07 -26.57 29.22
CA SER A 1253 -13.72 -25.96 30.38
C SER A 1253 -13.41 -24.48 30.58
#